data_AF-A0A2Z6QJY9-F1
#
_entry.id   AF-A0A2Z6QJY9-F1
#
_cell.length_a   1.000
_cell.length_b   1.000
_cell.length_c   1.000
_cell.angle_alpha   90.00
_cell.angle_beta   90.00
_cell.angle_gamma   90.00
#
_symmetry.space_group_name_H-M   'P 1'
#
loop_
_entity.id
_entity.type
_entity.pdbx_description
1 polymer ?
#
loop_
_entity_poly.entity_id
_entity_poly.type
_entity_poly.pdbx_seq_one_letter_code
_entity_poly.pdbx_strand_id
1 'polypeptide(L)'
;MELCLDSDVINKEVTNHFQNAATNLCLTTGDIPAEWRDALLYPILKTIKWEHQLTKIRSITLLETMRKTVVKIVTQKLSHIIADNNILKGGNHVALLGGSTEVPIQIMNLIMEDAKVKKKPLWILFQDLSKAYDRVDIKMLELTLNRIKIPKRIVQLLVNLFFNSKKAVITIIRTTQFYKALIGIDQGKVISPLLWTIYYDPLLCEINKLQLGYTVNQSIVKNVQLRDPNKETIMISSQAYMDDVSWITDSSYKLESILQIADEFNKLNNIQINSEKFALMTNDTNALKNKSVKLNFDFHVQEIQLIHPTESVRILDAWMNLNLSKVYVFNQCKNIITEYNKIIRNKQLTNKMMRYIYNAVIIPSIEYKSQYIILNDNQVAIFNTLARTLFKKKTNLVMTIPNCMIHSSLGYAIKDISTIQLQCQVTRLHNQLQNKGLLGMLFKLSIVRLQQETLSVNNVLTEWKIHLKDLKIKYNLITSTLAIMYDNNLMCQSNIERKIMGGQLPITQVLNPDLLFKKRLNYHLQRISTKGHKPNWYKWIEHYCIINIAMSRKVKSEFIINRQYYIQGSKVSEKVLRKKQWVAFYSDKLDSSHFSRILSDNQTPIIEHWIHNINDDSISLSIQAPVLIKCTGCELKDIQPRSKRKTANNRCLLFIDKKKTINVKAQSIQDTYILDSSVFEYIAMIENRIKYNTVNKDQSSLTIYTNGSFKRHSDTSVMMGSVFKIIETNSIFQCQIQENPLILKLQYSILWILFIKLIRFKNLIVTLQKVKAHDSDDHSNVVDKLAKEACSKECLVIDSKLLAYNGAIC
;
A
#
# COMPACT_ATOMS: atom_id res chain seq x y z
N MET A 1 -11.47 -43.67 -61.69
CA MET A 1 -10.81 -44.00 -60.41
C MET A 1 -10.51 -42.70 -59.70
N GLU A 2 -11.50 -42.18 -58.99
CA GLU A 2 -11.32 -41.12 -58.00
C GLU A 2 -10.68 -41.75 -56.77
N LEU A 3 -9.43 -41.37 -56.48
CA LEU A 3 -8.81 -41.69 -55.21
C LEU A 3 -9.31 -40.68 -54.16
N CYS A 4 -10.37 -41.07 -53.44
CA CYS A 4 -10.70 -40.50 -52.14
C CYS A 4 -9.55 -40.84 -51.17
N LEU A 5 -8.60 -39.91 -51.05
CA LEU A 5 -7.65 -39.88 -49.94
C LEU A 5 -8.28 -39.06 -48.81
N ASP A 6 -8.31 -39.63 -47.60
CA ASP A 6 -8.80 -38.99 -46.38
C ASP A 6 -8.21 -37.57 -46.21
N SER A 7 -9.08 -36.56 -46.28
CA SER A 7 -8.76 -35.13 -46.34
C SER A 7 -8.20 -34.54 -45.04
N ASP A 8 -8.22 -35.28 -43.94
CA ASP A 8 -7.99 -34.73 -42.60
C ASP A 8 -6.57 -34.96 -42.07
N VAL A 9 -5.83 -35.93 -42.59
CA VAL A 9 -4.46 -36.25 -42.15
C VAL A 9 -3.38 -35.61 -43.04
N ILE A 10 -3.66 -35.48 -44.34
CA ILE A 10 -2.75 -34.80 -45.30
C ILE A 10 -2.69 -33.27 -45.05
N ASN A 11 -3.64 -32.71 -44.31
CA ASN A 11 -3.83 -31.27 -44.26
C ASN A 11 -3.05 -30.51 -43.17
N LYS A 12 -2.45 -31.16 -42.17
CA LYS A 12 -1.78 -30.44 -41.08
C LYS A 12 -0.27 -30.36 -41.26
N GLU A 13 0.39 -31.47 -41.58
CA GLU A 13 1.84 -31.51 -41.77
C GLU A 13 2.27 -30.79 -43.05
N VAL A 14 1.56 -31.01 -44.16
CA VAL A 14 1.81 -30.32 -45.43
C VAL A 14 1.57 -28.82 -45.28
N THR A 15 0.47 -28.43 -44.62
CA THR A 15 0.17 -27.01 -44.34
C THR A 15 1.22 -26.39 -43.43
N ASN A 16 1.70 -27.10 -42.41
CA ASN A 16 2.78 -26.62 -41.54
C ASN A 16 4.10 -26.48 -42.32
N HIS A 17 4.42 -27.45 -43.19
CA HIS A 17 5.62 -27.40 -44.03
C HIS A 17 5.57 -26.21 -45.00
N PHE A 18 4.43 -26.01 -45.66
CA PHE A 18 4.21 -24.86 -46.55
C PHE A 18 4.26 -23.53 -45.80
N GLN A 19 3.65 -23.44 -44.61
CA GLN A 19 3.74 -22.26 -43.74
C GLN A 19 5.19 -21.96 -43.33
N ASN A 20 5.95 -22.98 -42.95
CA ASN A 20 7.36 -22.83 -42.59
C ASN A 20 8.20 -22.39 -43.78
N ALA A 21 8.03 -23.02 -44.93
CA ALA A 21 8.74 -22.67 -46.17
C ALA A 21 8.43 -21.23 -46.58
N ALA A 22 7.15 -20.83 -46.62
CA ALA A 22 6.73 -19.48 -46.96
C ALA A 22 7.26 -18.44 -45.95
N THR A 23 7.21 -18.75 -44.65
CA THR A 23 7.76 -17.87 -43.61
C THR A 23 9.27 -17.70 -43.77
N ASN A 24 10.00 -18.80 -43.93
CA ASN A 24 11.46 -18.77 -44.10
C ASN A 24 11.85 -18.04 -45.39
N LEU A 25 11.11 -18.23 -46.48
CA LEU A 25 11.33 -17.51 -47.73
C LEU A 25 11.12 -16.01 -47.53
N CYS A 26 10.00 -15.58 -46.93
CA CYS A 26 9.75 -14.16 -46.67
C CYS A 26 10.83 -13.53 -45.77
N LEU A 27 11.27 -14.27 -44.74
CA LEU A 27 12.31 -13.80 -43.82
C LEU A 27 13.69 -13.72 -44.49
N THR A 28 14.04 -14.67 -45.36
CA THR A 28 15.34 -14.70 -46.05
C THR A 28 15.40 -13.70 -47.20
N THR A 29 14.32 -13.50 -47.94
CA THR A 29 14.25 -12.48 -49.00
C THR A 29 14.05 -11.08 -48.43
N GLY A 30 13.40 -10.96 -47.26
CA GLY A 30 12.98 -9.67 -46.74
C GLY A 30 11.80 -9.07 -47.53
N ASP A 31 11.00 -9.91 -48.18
CA ASP A 31 9.86 -9.48 -49.00
C ASP A 31 8.67 -10.45 -48.86
N ILE A 32 7.51 -10.05 -49.37
CA ILE A 32 6.29 -10.85 -49.45
C ILE A 32 5.89 -11.13 -50.91
N PRO A 33 5.13 -12.21 -51.17
CA PRO A 33 4.50 -12.44 -52.46
C PRO A 33 3.73 -11.21 -52.96
N ALA A 34 3.80 -10.95 -54.27
CA ALA A 34 3.20 -9.76 -54.86
C ALA A 34 1.68 -9.71 -54.64
N GLU A 35 1.00 -10.84 -54.76
CA GLU A 35 -0.45 -11.00 -54.52
C GLU A 35 -0.85 -10.62 -53.10
N TRP A 36 0.04 -10.81 -52.12
CA TRP A 36 -0.23 -10.46 -50.73
C TRP A 36 -0.21 -8.96 -50.48
N ARG A 37 0.28 -8.13 -51.42
CA ARG A 37 0.34 -6.67 -51.28
C ARG A 37 -1.03 -6.02 -51.46
N ASP A 38 -1.90 -6.65 -52.23
CA ASP A 38 -3.24 -6.14 -52.50
C ASP A 38 -4.20 -6.43 -51.34
N ALA A 39 -5.18 -5.55 -51.16
CA ALA A 39 -6.08 -5.64 -50.02
C ALA A 39 -7.51 -5.15 -50.31
N LEU A 40 -8.47 -5.73 -49.59
CA LEU A 40 -9.88 -5.35 -49.67
C LEU A 40 -10.29 -4.60 -48.42
N LEU A 41 -10.99 -3.47 -48.56
CA LEU A 41 -11.48 -2.66 -47.47
C LEU A 41 -12.96 -2.93 -47.24
N TYR A 42 -13.31 -3.29 -46.01
CA TYR A 42 -14.69 -3.48 -45.57
C TYR A 42 -15.12 -2.31 -44.67
N PRO A 43 -16.18 -1.55 -45.04
CA PRO A 43 -16.65 -0.42 -44.23
C PRO A 43 -17.50 -0.89 -43.03
N ILE A 44 -17.11 -0.48 -41.82
CA ILE A 44 -17.86 -0.74 -40.58
C ILE A 44 -18.38 0.58 -40.01
N LEU A 45 -19.63 0.60 -39.59
CA LEU A 45 -20.23 1.77 -38.95
C LEU A 45 -19.68 1.95 -37.52
N LYS A 46 -19.18 3.16 -37.21
CA LYS A 46 -18.77 3.54 -35.85
C LYS A 46 -19.97 3.72 -34.92
N THR A 47 -21.10 4.15 -35.48
CA THR A 47 -22.35 4.42 -34.76
C THR A 47 -23.53 3.81 -35.50
N ILE A 48 -24.58 3.42 -34.77
CA ILE A 48 -25.80 2.84 -35.35
C ILE A 48 -26.47 3.83 -36.32
N LYS A 49 -26.44 5.12 -36.00
CA LYS A 49 -26.89 6.19 -36.90
C LYS A 49 -25.75 6.56 -37.83
N TRP A 50 -25.88 6.22 -39.12
CA TRP A 50 -24.87 6.48 -40.15
C TRP A 50 -25.01 7.86 -40.80
N GLU A 51 -26.25 8.34 -41.01
CA GLU A 51 -26.57 9.64 -41.63
C GLU A 51 -25.80 9.91 -42.94
N HIS A 52 -25.43 8.87 -43.69
CA HIS A 52 -24.64 8.95 -44.93
C HIS A 52 -23.27 9.64 -44.77
N GLN A 53 -22.74 9.76 -43.55
CA GLN A 53 -21.48 10.44 -43.28
C GLN A 53 -20.30 9.45 -43.32
N LEU A 54 -19.36 9.68 -44.23
CA LEU A 54 -18.12 8.87 -44.34
C LEU A 54 -17.26 8.96 -43.07
N THR A 55 -17.31 10.05 -42.32
CA THR A 55 -16.59 10.23 -41.04
C THR A 55 -17.02 9.22 -39.96
N LYS A 56 -18.26 8.73 -40.06
CA LYS A 56 -18.86 7.70 -39.18
C LYS A 56 -18.55 6.27 -39.64
N ILE A 57 -17.80 6.09 -40.73
CA ILE A 57 -17.31 4.77 -41.17
C ILE A 57 -15.88 4.57 -40.69
N ARG A 58 -15.57 3.34 -40.28
CA ARG A 58 -14.22 2.82 -40.04
C ARG A 58 -13.99 1.66 -40.99
N SER A 59 -12.99 1.77 -41.87
CA SER A 59 -12.62 0.67 -42.76
C SER A 59 -11.76 -0.37 -42.03
N ILE A 60 -12.02 -1.65 -42.27
CA ILE A 60 -11.12 -2.75 -41.89
C ILE A 60 -10.53 -3.35 -43.16
N THR A 61 -9.25 -3.68 -43.11
CA THR A 61 -8.54 -4.28 -44.23
C THR A 61 -8.60 -5.81 -44.12
N LEU A 62 -9.22 -6.45 -45.10
CA LEU A 62 -9.22 -7.90 -45.28
C LEU A 62 -7.99 -8.30 -46.09
N LEU A 63 -7.27 -9.29 -45.58
CA LEU A 63 -5.98 -9.74 -46.09
C LEU A 63 -5.93 -11.27 -46.07
N GLU A 64 -5.06 -11.80 -46.93
CA GLU A 64 -4.74 -13.22 -47.00
C GLU A 64 -4.37 -13.84 -45.65
N THR A 65 -4.88 -15.05 -45.40
CA THR A 65 -4.66 -15.76 -44.14
C THR A 65 -3.19 -16.10 -43.94
N MET A 66 -2.50 -16.56 -45.00
CA MET A 66 -1.07 -16.89 -44.95
C MET A 66 -0.21 -15.66 -44.61
N ARG A 67 -0.54 -14.50 -45.21
CA ARG A 67 0.11 -13.22 -44.88
C ARG A 67 -0.04 -12.89 -43.40
N LYS A 68 -1.25 -13.04 -42.83
CA LYS A 68 -1.50 -12.79 -41.40
C LYS A 68 -0.68 -13.71 -40.52
N THR A 69 -0.53 -14.99 -40.89
CA THR A 69 0.27 -15.97 -40.14
C THR A 69 1.74 -15.57 -40.10
N VAL A 70 2.37 -15.31 -41.25
CA VAL A 70 3.78 -14.89 -41.33
C VAL A 70 4.02 -13.61 -40.51
N VAL A 71 3.16 -12.60 -40.71
CA VAL A 71 3.28 -11.31 -40.01
C VAL A 71 3.06 -11.48 -38.50
N LYS A 72 2.16 -12.37 -38.06
CA LYS A 72 1.94 -12.66 -36.64
C LYS A 72 3.17 -13.26 -35.98
N ILE A 73 3.86 -14.20 -36.64
CA ILE A 73 5.11 -14.79 -36.14
C ILE A 73 6.17 -13.70 -35.94
N VAL A 74 6.36 -12.82 -36.92
CA VAL A 74 7.29 -11.69 -36.84
C VAL A 74 6.90 -10.73 -35.72
N THR A 75 5.61 -10.38 -35.63
CA THR A 75 5.08 -9.46 -34.61
C THR A 75 5.30 -9.99 -33.20
N GLN A 76 5.03 -11.27 -32.95
CA GLN A 76 5.21 -11.88 -31.64
C GLN A 76 6.68 -11.88 -31.20
N LYS A 77 7.60 -12.27 -32.10
CA LYS A 77 9.04 -12.23 -31.82
C LYS A 77 9.53 -10.80 -31.55
N LEU A 78 9.14 -9.83 -32.38
CA LEU A 78 9.51 -8.43 -32.19
C LEU A 78 8.95 -7.87 -30.88
N SER A 79 7.66 -8.10 -30.58
CA SER A 79 7.02 -7.61 -29.35
C SER A 79 7.70 -8.14 -28.09
N HIS A 80 8.06 -9.43 -28.08
CA HIS A 80 8.78 -10.06 -26.97
C HIS A 80 10.17 -9.44 -26.76
N ILE A 81 10.96 -9.31 -27.83
CA ILE A 81 12.31 -8.72 -27.75
C ILE A 81 12.24 -7.26 -27.30
N ILE A 82 11.29 -6.49 -27.83
CA ILE A 82 11.11 -5.08 -27.48
C ILE A 82 10.71 -4.92 -26.00
N ALA A 83 9.80 -5.77 -25.51
CA ALA A 83 9.32 -5.73 -24.14
C ALA A 83 10.42 -6.15 -23.14
N ASP A 84 11.08 -7.29 -23.36
CA ASP A 84 12.10 -7.82 -22.44
C ASP A 84 13.29 -6.88 -22.27
N ASN A 85 13.70 -6.24 -23.36
CA ASN A 85 14.83 -5.31 -23.37
C ASN A 85 14.43 -3.87 -23.09
N ASN A 86 13.13 -3.59 -22.83
CA ASN A 86 12.59 -2.27 -22.56
C ASN A 86 13.06 -1.20 -23.58
N ILE A 87 12.94 -1.53 -24.88
CA ILE A 87 13.51 -0.71 -25.97
C ILE A 87 12.72 0.58 -26.17
N LEU A 88 11.39 0.51 -26.13
CA LEU A 88 10.51 1.68 -26.26
C LEU A 88 10.34 2.36 -24.91
N LYS A 89 10.60 3.67 -24.84
CA LYS A 89 10.64 4.45 -23.60
C LYS A 89 9.64 5.61 -23.59
N GLY A 90 8.81 5.72 -24.62
CA GLY A 90 7.83 6.78 -24.77
C GLY A 90 6.63 6.68 -23.84
N GLY A 91 6.29 5.50 -23.32
CA GLY A 91 5.12 5.34 -22.44
C GLY A 91 3.78 5.27 -23.18
N ASN A 92 3.78 4.64 -24.37
CA ASN A 92 2.57 4.20 -25.05
C ASN A 92 2.29 2.73 -24.66
N HIS A 93 1.13 2.49 -24.04
CA HIS A 93 0.84 1.23 -23.33
C HIS A 93 0.19 0.14 -24.19
N VAL A 94 0.32 0.22 -25.52
CA VAL A 94 -0.37 -0.68 -26.45
C VAL A 94 0.59 -1.55 -27.25
N ALA A 95 0.10 -2.72 -27.65
CA ALA A 95 0.72 -3.67 -28.58
C ALA A 95 1.93 -4.44 -28.04
N LEU A 96 2.56 -3.96 -26.95
CA LEU A 96 3.58 -4.70 -26.23
C LEU A 96 2.98 -5.69 -25.24
N LEU A 97 3.66 -6.81 -25.05
CA LEU A 97 3.32 -7.79 -24.02
C LEU A 97 3.32 -7.11 -22.64
N GLY A 98 2.28 -7.36 -21.85
CA GLY A 98 2.07 -6.71 -20.55
C GLY A 98 1.45 -5.30 -20.61
N GLY A 99 1.21 -4.76 -21.81
CA GLY A 99 0.44 -3.52 -22.00
C GLY A 99 -1.04 -3.71 -21.62
N SER A 100 -1.62 -2.70 -20.97
CA SER A 100 -3.02 -2.70 -20.52
C SER A 100 -3.55 -1.28 -20.47
N THR A 101 -4.86 -1.10 -20.63
CA THR A 101 -5.53 0.19 -20.38
C THR A 101 -5.53 0.56 -18.89
N GLU A 102 -5.41 -0.42 -18.01
CA GLU A 102 -5.36 -0.20 -16.57
C GLU A 102 -4.15 0.65 -16.17
N VAL A 103 -2.97 0.41 -16.75
CA VAL A 103 -1.72 1.11 -16.38
C VAL A 103 -1.84 2.63 -16.52
N PRO A 104 -2.20 3.21 -17.69
CA PRO A 104 -2.36 4.65 -17.83
C PRO A 104 -3.50 5.21 -16.96
N ILE A 105 -4.62 4.48 -16.79
CA ILE A 105 -5.72 4.92 -15.92
C ILE A 105 -5.26 5.03 -14.47
N GLN A 106 -4.50 4.05 -13.98
CA GLN A 106 -3.97 4.06 -12.61
C GLN A 106 -2.90 5.13 -12.40
N ILE A 107 -2.01 5.35 -13.38
CA ILE A 107 -1.03 6.45 -13.34
C ILE A 107 -1.76 7.79 -13.26
N MET A 108 -2.80 8.00 -14.08
CA MET A 108 -3.63 9.20 -14.03
C MET A 108 -4.29 9.39 -12.66
N ASN A 109 -4.84 8.31 -12.07
CA ASN A 109 -5.43 8.37 -10.73
C ASN A 109 -4.38 8.79 -9.67
N LEU A 110 -3.20 8.17 -9.66
CA LEU A 110 -2.13 8.48 -8.71
C LEU A 110 -1.62 9.94 -8.83
N ILE A 111 -1.52 10.46 -10.07
CA ILE A 111 -1.14 11.86 -10.32
C ILE A 111 -2.21 12.82 -9.79
N MET A 112 -3.49 12.55 -10.07
CA MET A 112 -4.59 13.36 -9.56
C MET A 112 -4.68 13.31 -8.02
N GLU A 113 -4.45 12.15 -7.41
CA GLU A 113 -4.39 11.99 -5.95
C GLU A 113 -3.22 12.78 -5.34
N ASP A 114 -2.03 12.77 -5.96
CA ASP A 114 -0.88 13.58 -5.53
C ASP A 114 -1.19 15.07 -5.60
N ALA A 115 -1.67 15.55 -6.75
CA ALA A 115 -1.99 16.95 -6.97
C ALA A 115 -3.08 17.44 -6.01
N LYS A 116 -4.14 16.65 -5.79
CA LYS A 116 -5.26 17.01 -4.91
C LYS A 116 -4.83 17.12 -3.44
N VAL A 117 -4.01 16.18 -2.97
CA VAL A 117 -3.61 16.15 -1.56
C VAL A 117 -2.51 17.15 -1.26
N LYS A 118 -1.52 17.30 -2.14
CA LYS A 118 -0.44 18.28 -1.98
C LYS A 118 -0.82 19.69 -2.44
N LYS A 119 -2.01 19.87 -3.03
CA LYS A 119 -2.50 21.13 -3.61
C LYS A 119 -1.51 21.71 -4.64
N LYS A 120 -0.94 20.84 -5.47
CA LYS A 120 -0.03 21.24 -6.54
C LYS A 120 -0.82 21.61 -7.79
N PRO A 121 -0.34 22.57 -8.61
CA PRO A 121 -0.90 22.82 -9.92
C PRO A 121 -0.71 21.58 -10.80
N LEU A 122 -1.75 21.24 -11.55
CA LEU A 122 -1.80 20.11 -12.46
C LEU A 122 -2.55 20.52 -13.72
N TRP A 123 -1.91 20.34 -14.86
CA TRP A 123 -2.47 20.61 -16.19
C TRP A 123 -2.43 19.31 -16.99
N ILE A 124 -3.60 18.87 -17.46
CA ILE A 124 -3.76 17.67 -18.27
C ILE A 124 -4.48 18.04 -19.55
N LEU A 125 -3.79 17.90 -20.69
CA LEU A 125 -4.38 18.10 -22.00
C LEU A 125 -4.63 16.75 -22.67
N PHE A 126 -5.86 16.51 -23.09
CA PHE A 126 -6.26 15.35 -23.88
C PHE A 126 -6.19 15.69 -25.37
N GLN A 127 -5.29 15.01 -26.07
CA GLN A 127 -5.06 15.14 -27.51
C GLN A 127 -5.51 13.86 -28.23
N ASP A 128 -6.35 14.04 -29.24
CA ASP A 128 -6.82 12.97 -30.16
C ASP A 128 -6.20 13.22 -31.55
N LEU A 129 -5.67 12.16 -32.16
CA LEU A 129 -5.12 12.22 -33.51
C LEU A 129 -6.13 11.70 -34.54
N SER A 130 -6.24 12.38 -35.67
CA SER A 130 -7.18 12.02 -36.72
C SER A 130 -6.59 10.96 -37.64
N LYS A 131 -7.25 9.80 -37.73
CA LYS A 131 -6.91 8.70 -38.67
C LYS A 131 -5.44 8.26 -38.58
N ALA A 132 -4.96 8.01 -37.36
CA ALA A 132 -3.55 7.70 -37.07
C ALA A 132 -2.91 6.69 -38.04
N TYR A 133 -3.54 5.53 -38.26
CA TYR A 133 -3.00 4.50 -39.16
C TYR A 133 -2.97 4.93 -40.62
N ASP A 134 -3.99 5.64 -41.10
CA ASP A 134 -4.10 6.01 -42.51
C ASP A 134 -3.09 7.11 -42.91
N ARG A 135 -2.43 7.74 -41.93
CA ARG A 135 -1.50 8.87 -42.11
C ARG A 135 -0.03 8.52 -41.89
N VAL A 136 0.28 7.29 -41.50
CA VAL A 136 1.67 6.87 -41.27
C VAL A 136 2.48 6.96 -42.55
N ASP A 137 3.51 7.80 -42.56
CA ASP A 137 4.46 7.87 -43.67
C ASP A 137 5.42 6.67 -43.62
N ILE A 138 5.55 5.96 -44.74
CA ILE A 138 6.30 4.71 -44.81
C ILE A 138 7.81 4.95 -44.69
N LYS A 139 8.32 6.09 -45.18
CA LYS A 139 9.74 6.45 -45.09
C LYS A 139 10.11 6.83 -43.65
N MET A 140 9.25 7.60 -42.98
CA MET A 140 9.42 7.89 -41.56
C MET A 140 9.30 6.63 -40.70
N LEU A 141 8.41 5.70 -41.05
CA LEU A 141 8.33 4.40 -40.40
C LEU A 141 9.65 3.61 -40.53
N GLU A 142 10.26 3.60 -41.71
CA GLU A 142 11.57 2.98 -41.92
C GLU A 142 12.64 3.60 -41.00
N LEU A 143 12.70 4.94 -40.91
CA LEU A 143 13.64 5.63 -40.04
C LEU A 143 13.42 5.30 -38.54
N THR A 144 12.17 5.21 -38.10
CA THR A 144 11.86 4.85 -36.70
C THR A 144 12.21 3.40 -36.37
N LEU A 145 12.01 2.45 -37.30
CA LEU A 145 12.45 1.06 -37.17
C LEU A 145 13.99 0.98 -37.10
N ASN A 146 14.70 1.75 -37.93
CA ASN A 146 16.15 1.83 -37.91
C ASN A 146 16.70 2.47 -36.63
N ARG A 147 15.99 3.45 -36.05
CA ARG A 147 16.36 4.09 -34.76
C ARG A 147 16.48 3.07 -33.63
N ILE A 148 15.53 2.12 -33.56
CA ILE A 148 15.53 1.05 -32.56
C ILE A 148 16.35 -0.18 -32.96
N LYS A 149 17.18 -0.05 -34.01
CA LYS A 149 18.15 -1.07 -34.46
C LYS A 149 17.53 -2.41 -34.86
N ILE A 150 16.32 -2.41 -35.41
CA ILE A 150 15.76 -3.60 -36.04
C ILE A 150 16.65 -4.02 -37.22
N PRO A 151 16.93 -5.33 -37.41
CA PRO A 151 17.75 -5.79 -38.53
C PRO A 151 17.19 -5.34 -39.88
N LYS A 152 18.07 -4.83 -40.76
CA LYS A 152 17.70 -4.26 -42.08
C LYS A 152 16.75 -5.14 -42.89
N ARG A 153 16.96 -6.46 -42.89
CA ARG A 153 16.13 -7.43 -43.61
C ARG A 153 14.68 -7.49 -43.08
N ILE A 154 14.50 -7.35 -41.77
CA ILE A 154 13.16 -7.25 -41.16
C ILE A 154 12.54 -5.89 -41.46
N VAL A 155 13.31 -4.80 -41.40
CA VAL A 155 12.83 -3.47 -41.80
C VAL A 155 12.31 -3.51 -43.24
N GLN A 156 13.08 -4.10 -44.17
CA GLN A 156 12.67 -4.26 -45.57
C GLN A 156 11.36 -5.05 -45.69
N LEU A 157 11.24 -6.18 -44.99
CA LEU A 157 10.02 -6.99 -44.97
C LEU A 157 8.82 -6.15 -44.51
N LEU A 158 8.96 -5.37 -43.45
CA LEU A 158 7.90 -4.55 -42.86
C LEU A 158 7.48 -3.40 -43.77
N VAL A 159 8.44 -2.71 -44.39
CA VAL A 159 8.18 -1.64 -45.37
C VAL A 159 7.47 -2.19 -46.61
N ASN A 160 7.93 -3.33 -47.11
CA ASN A 160 7.35 -4.01 -48.28
C ASN A 160 5.92 -4.53 -48.03
N LEU A 161 5.45 -4.61 -46.77
CA LEU A 161 4.04 -4.90 -46.48
C LEU A 161 3.11 -3.78 -46.99
N PHE A 162 3.58 -2.55 -47.10
CA PHE A 162 2.74 -1.39 -47.42
C PHE A 162 3.15 -0.74 -48.76
N PHE A 163 4.40 -0.94 -49.18
CA PHE A 163 4.93 -0.41 -50.44
C PHE A 163 4.16 -0.90 -51.67
N ASN A 164 3.77 0.04 -52.55
CA ASN A 164 3.02 -0.22 -53.78
C ASN A 164 1.74 -1.08 -53.61
N SER A 165 1.14 -1.08 -52.42
CA SER A 165 -0.11 -1.81 -52.17
C SER A 165 -1.28 -1.21 -52.95
N LYS A 166 -2.12 -2.06 -53.55
CA LYS A 166 -3.39 -1.64 -54.14
C LYS A 166 -4.55 -2.03 -53.22
N LYS A 167 -5.54 -1.15 -53.12
CA LYS A 167 -6.71 -1.35 -52.28
C LYS A 167 -7.99 -1.23 -53.10
N ALA A 168 -8.99 -2.03 -52.78
CA ALA A 168 -10.35 -1.87 -53.31
C ALA A 168 -11.37 -1.93 -52.17
N VAL A 169 -12.52 -1.27 -52.31
CA VAL A 169 -13.56 -1.22 -51.26
C VAL A 169 -14.66 -2.21 -51.59
N ILE A 170 -15.03 -3.03 -50.62
CA ILE A 170 -16.19 -3.91 -50.70
C ILE A 170 -17.43 -3.05 -50.42
N THR A 171 -18.33 -2.98 -51.40
CA THR A 171 -19.67 -2.39 -51.21
C THR A 171 -20.72 -3.49 -51.14
N ILE A 172 -21.96 -3.12 -50.82
CA ILE A 172 -23.11 -4.06 -50.76
C ILE A 172 -23.32 -4.78 -52.10
N ILE A 173 -22.97 -4.15 -53.23
CA ILE A 173 -23.30 -4.65 -54.57
C ILE A 173 -22.07 -5.26 -55.25
N ARG A 174 -20.91 -4.59 -55.17
CA ARG A 174 -19.67 -5.06 -55.82
C ARG A 174 -18.41 -4.45 -55.19
N THR A 175 -17.28 -5.08 -55.44
CA THR A 175 -15.96 -4.49 -55.12
C THR A 175 -15.65 -3.36 -56.10
N THR A 176 -15.11 -2.24 -55.60
CA THR A 176 -14.67 -1.12 -56.45
C THR A 176 -13.44 -1.49 -57.27
N GLN A 177 -13.05 -0.62 -58.20
CA GLN A 177 -11.72 -0.72 -58.83
C GLN A 177 -10.62 -0.53 -57.78
N PHE A 178 -9.48 -1.19 -58.03
CA PHE A 178 -8.28 -1.05 -57.22
C PHE A 178 -7.65 0.32 -57.43
N TYR A 179 -7.28 0.98 -56.33
CA TYR A 179 -6.51 2.21 -56.31
C TYR A 179 -5.19 2.00 -55.56
N LYS A 180 -4.16 2.77 -55.90
CA LYS A 180 -2.86 2.69 -55.23
C LYS A 180 -2.92 3.39 -53.86
N ALA A 181 -2.50 2.71 -52.81
CA ALA A 181 -2.32 3.33 -51.50
C ALA A 181 -0.96 4.06 -51.47
N LEU A 182 -0.98 5.36 -51.19
CA LEU A 182 0.22 6.20 -51.14
C LEU A 182 0.85 6.27 -49.74
N ILE A 183 0.00 6.25 -48.71
CA ILE A 183 0.39 6.43 -47.32
C ILE A 183 -0.47 5.54 -46.41
N GLY A 184 0.02 5.32 -45.19
CA GLY A 184 -0.71 4.64 -44.14
C GLY A 184 -0.44 3.15 -44.03
N ILE A 185 -0.68 2.64 -42.83
CA ILE A 185 -0.64 1.22 -42.50
C ILE A 185 -2.05 0.66 -42.39
N ASP A 186 -2.22 -0.62 -42.71
CA ASP A 186 -3.55 -1.21 -42.82
C ASP A 186 -4.21 -1.43 -41.45
N GLN A 187 -5.47 -0.99 -41.36
CA GLN A 187 -6.30 -1.23 -40.18
C GLN A 187 -6.75 -2.69 -40.11
N GLY A 188 -6.62 -3.32 -38.94
CA GLY A 188 -6.97 -4.74 -38.72
C GLY A 188 -5.82 -5.72 -38.90
N LYS A 189 -4.61 -5.24 -39.24
CA LYS A 189 -3.39 -6.06 -39.20
C LYS A 189 -2.90 -6.27 -37.77
N VAL A 190 -2.34 -7.45 -37.53
CA VAL A 190 -1.73 -7.83 -36.24
C VAL A 190 -0.56 -6.92 -35.86
N ILE A 191 0.24 -6.48 -36.85
CA ILE A 191 1.46 -5.70 -36.60
C ILE A 191 1.23 -4.18 -36.53
N SER A 192 0.15 -3.66 -37.12
CA SER A 192 -0.08 -2.21 -37.20
C SER A 192 -0.08 -1.49 -35.85
N PRO A 193 -0.68 -2.06 -34.78
CA PRO A 193 -0.55 -1.48 -33.44
C PRO A 193 0.92 -1.33 -33.01
N LEU A 194 1.75 -2.36 -33.18
CA LEU A 194 3.16 -2.30 -32.78
C LEU A 194 3.93 -1.27 -33.60
N LEU A 195 3.68 -1.18 -34.91
CA LEU A 195 4.32 -0.19 -35.78
C LEU A 195 3.94 1.23 -35.36
N TRP A 196 2.68 1.48 -35.01
CA TRP A 196 2.26 2.78 -34.50
C TRP A 196 2.99 3.14 -33.20
N THR A 197 3.07 2.20 -32.25
CA THR A 197 3.81 2.42 -31.00
C THR A 197 5.28 2.78 -31.29
N ILE A 198 5.94 2.09 -32.21
CA ILE A 198 7.33 2.38 -32.61
C ILE A 198 7.45 3.75 -33.32
N TYR A 199 6.48 4.07 -34.18
CA TYR A 199 6.45 5.29 -34.98
C TYR A 199 6.33 6.55 -34.11
N TYR A 200 5.49 6.48 -33.07
CA TYR A 200 5.20 7.62 -32.19
C TYR A 200 6.16 7.73 -30.98
N ASP A 201 6.89 6.66 -30.66
CA ASP A 201 7.87 6.62 -29.56
C ASP A 201 8.96 7.72 -29.57
N PRO A 202 9.51 8.18 -30.72
CA PRO A 202 10.53 9.23 -30.74
C PRO A 202 10.06 10.54 -30.07
N LEU A 203 8.84 10.99 -30.39
CA LEU A 203 8.27 12.22 -29.82
C LEU A 203 8.12 12.09 -28.30
N LEU A 204 7.54 10.98 -27.86
CA LEU A 204 7.33 10.73 -26.43
C LEU A 204 8.68 10.64 -25.67
N CYS A 205 9.69 10.02 -26.28
CA CYS A 205 11.04 9.94 -25.71
C CYS A 205 11.69 11.33 -25.56
N GLU A 206 11.58 12.19 -26.58
CA GLU A 206 12.18 13.52 -26.54
C GLU A 206 11.52 14.39 -25.47
N ILE A 207 10.19 14.34 -25.35
CA ILE A 207 9.46 15.06 -24.31
C ILE A 207 9.87 14.57 -22.90
N ASN A 208 9.99 13.25 -22.71
CA ASN A 208 10.45 12.68 -21.44
C ASN A 208 11.89 13.11 -21.09
N LYS A 209 12.75 13.25 -22.10
CA LYS A 209 14.15 13.69 -21.95
C LYS A 209 14.25 15.17 -21.57
N LEU A 210 13.39 16.02 -22.11
CA LEU A 210 13.34 17.47 -21.82
C LEU A 210 12.79 17.79 -20.43
N GLN A 211 12.28 16.79 -19.71
CA GLN A 211 11.84 16.93 -18.33
C GLN A 211 10.71 17.96 -18.11
N LEU A 212 9.81 18.08 -19.09
CA LEU A 212 8.70 19.05 -19.08
C LEU A 212 7.43 18.57 -18.33
N GLY A 213 7.49 17.40 -17.69
CA GLY A 213 6.33 16.76 -17.08
C GLY A 213 5.96 17.22 -15.67
N TYR A 214 4.88 16.66 -15.14
CA TYR A 214 4.47 16.78 -13.75
C TYR A 214 5.38 15.98 -12.82
N THR A 215 5.79 16.57 -11.69
CA THR A 215 6.71 15.94 -10.74
C THR A 215 6.02 15.48 -9.46
N VAL A 216 6.04 14.17 -9.23
CA VAL A 216 5.69 13.53 -7.96
C VAL A 216 6.94 13.46 -7.10
N ASN A 217 6.93 14.13 -5.95
CA ASN A 217 8.05 14.15 -5.02
C ASN A 217 7.62 13.62 -3.65
N GLN A 218 8.42 12.78 -3.02
CA GLN A 218 8.15 12.26 -1.68
C GLN A 218 9.43 12.19 -0.85
N SER A 219 9.38 12.76 0.35
CA SER A 219 10.43 12.57 1.37
C SER A 219 10.26 11.21 2.04
N ILE A 220 11.32 10.44 2.17
CA ILE A 220 11.35 9.11 2.78
C ILE A 220 11.98 9.22 4.16
N VAL A 221 11.13 9.12 5.18
CA VAL A 221 11.58 9.06 6.57
C VAL A 221 11.92 7.62 6.93
N LYS A 222 13.22 7.31 7.07
CA LYS A 222 13.69 6.01 7.58
C LYS A 222 13.90 6.03 9.09
N ASN A 223 14.30 7.17 9.65
CA ASN A 223 14.47 7.37 11.08
C ASN A 223 13.93 8.75 11.47
N VAL A 224 13.03 8.81 12.46
CA VAL A 224 12.39 10.06 12.90
C VAL A 224 13.36 11.07 13.54
N GLN A 225 14.54 10.62 13.97
CA GLN A 225 15.57 11.48 14.58
C GLN A 225 16.51 12.12 13.55
N LEU A 226 16.55 11.60 12.32
CA LEU A 226 17.36 12.18 11.25
C LEU A 226 16.62 13.38 10.64
N ARG A 227 17.28 14.55 10.64
CA ARG A 227 16.67 15.81 10.20
C ARG A 227 16.50 15.92 8.68
N ASP A 228 17.28 15.18 7.89
CA ASP A 228 17.19 15.18 6.43
C ASP A 228 16.69 13.83 5.87
N PRO A 229 15.40 13.72 5.53
CA PRO A 229 14.88 12.56 4.83
C PRO A 229 15.30 12.59 3.34
N ASN A 230 15.72 11.44 2.82
CA ASN A 230 15.98 11.27 1.37
C ASN A 230 14.73 11.66 0.57
N LYS A 231 14.89 12.37 -0.54
CA LYS A 231 13.78 12.72 -1.43
C LYS A 231 13.86 11.87 -2.69
N GLU A 232 12.76 11.21 -3.01
CA GLU A 232 12.57 10.54 -4.31
C GLU A 232 11.62 11.38 -5.17
N THR A 233 11.97 11.54 -6.44
CA THR A 233 11.22 12.33 -7.42
C THR A 233 11.01 11.52 -8.68
N ILE A 234 9.75 11.45 -9.13
CA ILE A 234 9.37 10.82 -10.39
C ILE A 234 8.67 11.88 -11.23
N MET A 235 9.04 11.95 -12.50
CA MET A 235 8.42 12.85 -13.45
C MET A 235 7.59 12.06 -14.47
N ILE A 236 6.41 12.59 -14.80
CA ILE A 236 5.54 12.06 -15.85
C ILE A 236 5.10 13.21 -16.76
N SER A 237 5.45 13.14 -18.03
CA SER A 237 5.10 14.13 -19.06
C SER A 237 3.93 13.71 -19.93
N SER A 238 3.72 12.41 -20.13
CA SER A 238 2.69 11.90 -21.02
C SER A 238 2.15 10.54 -20.58
N GLN A 239 0.92 10.24 -20.97
CA GLN A 239 0.36 8.89 -21.00
C GLN A 239 -0.30 8.70 -22.36
N ALA A 240 0.15 7.71 -23.12
CA ALA A 240 -0.40 7.42 -24.44
C ALA A 240 -0.99 6.00 -24.50
N TYR A 241 -2.08 5.86 -25.23
CA TYR A 241 -2.65 4.58 -25.61
C TYR A 241 -3.08 4.67 -27.08
N MET A 242 -2.29 4.07 -27.98
CA MET A 242 -2.46 4.28 -29.43
C MET A 242 -2.36 5.77 -29.79
N ASP A 243 -3.43 6.33 -30.34
CA ASP A 243 -3.60 7.70 -30.82
C ASP A 243 -4.12 8.66 -29.75
N ASP A 244 -4.64 8.13 -28.63
CA ASP A 244 -5.05 8.92 -27.47
C ASP A 244 -3.81 9.29 -26.66
N VAL A 245 -3.48 10.59 -26.61
CA VAL A 245 -2.33 11.10 -25.85
C VAL A 245 -2.81 12.10 -24.81
N SER A 246 -2.38 11.89 -23.57
CA SER A 246 -2.58 12.84 -22.47
C SER A 246 -1.26 13.46 -22.09
N TRP A 247 -1.12 14.78 -22.30
CA TRP A 247 0.04 15.56 -21.85
C TRP A 247 -0.18 16.04 -20.41
N ILE A 248 0.84 15.90 -19.56
CA ILE A 248 0.70 16.11 -18.11
C ILE A 248 1.84 17.01 -17.63
N THR A 249 1.50 18.17 -17.09
CA THR A 249 2.47 19.15 -16.59
C THR A 249 2.02 19.79 -15.28
N ASP A 250 2.93 20.53 -14.63
CA ASP A 250 2.64 21.35 -13.45
C ASP A 250 2.41 22.83 -13.81
N SER A 251 2.59 23.25 -15.07
CA SER A 251 2.41 24.63 -15.52
C SER A 251 1.94 24.71 -16.98
N SER A 252 1.27 25.82 -17.30
CA SER A 252 0.85 26.14 -18.67
C SER A 252 2.04 26.33 -19.62
N TYR A 253 3.10 27.01 -19.17
CA TYR A 253 4.30 27.24 -19.99
C TYR A 253 4.95 25.93 -20.46
N LYS A 254 5.13 24.96 -19.55
CA LYS A 254 5.67 23.65 -19.94
C LYS A 254 4.76 22.90 -20.88
N LEU A 255 3.43 23.06 -20.73
CA LEU A 255 2.46 22.46 -21.64
C LEU A 255 2.58 23.07 -23.04
N GLU A 256 2.72 24.39 -23.16
CA GLU A 256 2.95 25.06 -24.45
C GLU A 256 4.26 24.59 -25.10
N SER A 257 5.35 24.45 -24.35
CA SER A 257 6.59 23.89 -24.89
C SER A 257 6.43 22.46 -25.42
N ILE A 258 5.67 21.61 -24.71
CA ILE A 258 5.34 20.26 -25.19
C ILE A 258 4.54 20.33 -26.50
N LEU A 259 3.54 21.21 -26.56
CA LEU A 259 2.66 21.36 -27.72
C LEU A 259 3.40 21.87 -28.95
N GLN A 260 4.37 22.78 -28.79
CA GLN A 260 5.22 23.26 -29.88
C GLN A 260 5.99 22.11 -30.52
N ILE A 261 6.70 21.31 -29.71
CA ILE A 261 7.48 20.16 -30.17
C ILE A 261 6.57 19.10 -30.81
N ALA A 262 5.41 18.84 -30.19
CA ALA A 262 4.45 17.88 -30.73
C ALA A 262 3.85 18.34 -32.06
N ASP A 263 3.54 19.63 -32.23
CA ASP A 263 3.02 20.18 -33.49
C ASP A 263 4.07 20.11 -34.61
N GLU A 264 5.32 20.46 -34.32
CA GLU A 264 6.44 20.32 -35.25
C GLU A 264 6.62 18.86 -35.70
N PHE A 265 6.66 17.92 -34.75
CA PHE A 265 6.75 16.49 -35.04
C PHE A 265 5.57 15.98 -35.86
N ASN A 266 4.35 16.39 -35.51
CA ASN A 266 3.15 15.96 -36.22
C ASN A 266 3.14 16.48 -37.67
N LYS A 267 3.55 17.73 -37.89
CA LYS A 267 3.71 18.32 -39.24
C LYS A 267 4.73 17.58 -40.08
N LEU A 268 5.91 17.32 -39.51
CA LEU A 268 6.99 16.59 -40.19
C LEU A 268 6.55 15.19 -40.62
N ASN A 269 5.68 14.55 -39.84
CA ASN A 269 5.20 13.19 -40.06
C ASN A 269 3.82 13.10 -40.73
N ASN A 270 3.26 14.21 -41.22
CA ASN A 270 1.91 14.30 -41.81
C ASN A 270 0.78 13.74 -40.91
N ILE A 271 0.98 13.83 -39.59
CA ILE A 271 0.00 13.44 -38.58
C ILE A 271 -0.96 14.62 -38.38
N GLN A 272 -2.25 14.36 -38.54
CA GLN A 272 -3.27 15.38 -38.33
C GLN A 272 -3.83 15.28 -36.91
N ILE A 273 -3.88 16.42 -36.24
CA ILE A 273 -4.52 16.58 -34.94
C ILE A 273 -6.03 16.78 -35.11
N ASN A 274 -6.84 16.22 -34.19
CA ASN A 274 -8.26 16.50 -34.11
C ASN A 274 -8.56 17.56 -33.05
N SER A 275 -8.42 18.83 -33.44
CA SER A 275 -8.53 19.99 -32.55
C SER A 275 -9.88 20.11 -31.83
N GLU A 276 -10.98 19.69 -32.46
CA GLU A 276 -12.33 19.76 -31.88
C GLU A 276 -12.52 18.84 -30.66
N LYS A 277 -11.73 17.78 -30.57
CA LYS A 277 -11.78 16.83 -29.45
C LYS A 277 -10.84 17.19 -28.30
N PHE A 278 -10.07 18.27 -28.45
CA PHE A 278 -9.14 18.67 -27.41
C PHE A 278 -9.89 19.11 -26.17
N ALA A 279 -9.39 18.66 -25.03
CA ALA A 279 -9.94 19.03 -23.75
C ALA A 279 -8.81 19.28 -22.75
N LEU A 280 -8.90 20.38 -22.02
CA LEU A 280 -7.92 20.72 -20.98
C LEU A 280 -8.56 20.59 -19.61
N MET A 281 -7.89 19.89 -18.70
CA MET A 281 -8.31 19.75 -17.31
C MET A 281 -7.22 20.31 -16.40
N THR A 282 -7.56 21.29 -15.57
CA THR A 282 -6.60 21.93 -14.65
C THR A 282 -7.22 22.25 -13.30
N ASN A 283 -6.41 22.26 -12.24
CA ASN A 283 -6.82 22.74 -10.92
C ASN A 283 -6.29 24.15 -10.61
N ASP A 284 -5.68 24.83 -11.58
CA ASP A 284 -5.18 26.19 -11.42
C ASP A 284 -6.32 27.20 -11.39
N THR A 285 -6.42 27.97 -10.29
CA THR A 285 -7.52 28.89 -10.05
C THR A 285 -7.62 30.03 -11.05
N ASN A 286 -6.50 30.43 -11.67
CA ASN A 286 -6.51 31.51 -12.66
C ASN A 286 -7.12 31.03 -13.99
N ALA A 287 -6.72 29.84 -14.45
CA ALA A 287 -7.29 29.23 -15.64
C ALA A 287 -8.80 28.97 -15.51
N LEU A 288 -9.26 28.52 -14.33
CA LEU A 288 -10.66 28.19 -14.06
C LEU A 288 -11.65 29.36 -14.12
N LYS A 289 -11.17 30.61 -14.15
CA LYS A 289 -12.03 31.79 -14.33
C LYS A 289 -12.62 31.88 -15.74
N ASN A 290 -11.94 31.28 -16.71
CA ASN A 290 -12.32 31.32 -18.12
C ASN A 290 -12.95 29.97 -18.52
N LYS A 291 -13.89 30.01 -19.48
CA LYS A 291 -14.47 28.78 -20.08
C LYS A 291 -13.51 28.06 -21.02
N SER A 292 -12.49 28.76 -21.51
CA SER A 292 -11.52 28.29 -22.46
C SER A 292 -10.15 28.89 -22.16
N VAL A 293 -9.10 28.20 -22.60
CA VAL A 293 -7.72 28.67 -22.48
C VAL A 293 -7.11 28.71 -23.87
N LYS A 294 -6.47 29.84 -24.20
CA LYS A 294 -5.67 29.97 -25.42
C LYS A 294 -4.28 29.41 -25.12
N LEU A 295 -3.89 28.37 -25.83
CA LEU A 295 -2.57 27.77 -25.73
C LEU A 295 -1.80 28.01 -27.03
N ASN A 296 -0.52 28.34 -26.87
CA ASN A 296 0.37 28.54 -28.00
C ASN A 296 0.85 27.18 -28.54
N PHE A 297 0.56 26.94 -29.80
CA PHE A 297 1.22 25.93 -30.63
C PHE A 297 2.31 26.63 -31.45
N ASP A 298 3.19 25.87 -32.10
CA ASP A 298 4.38 26.43 -32.76
C ASP A 298 4.05 27.55 -33.75
N PHE A 299 3.04 27.36 -34.60
CA PHE A 299 2.66 28.32 -35.65
C PHE A 299 1.27 28.93 -35.50
N HIS A 300 0.55 28.62 -34.43
CA HIS A 300 -0.81 29.12 -34.23
C HIS A 300 -1.22 29.09 -32.76
N VAL A 301 -2.24 29.88 -32.40
CA VAL A 301 -2.86 29.84 -31.08
C VAL A 301 -4.19 29.13 -31.21
N GLN A 302 -4.40 28.09 -30.41
CA GLN A 302 -5.67 27.37 -30.38
C GLN A 302 -6.40 27.63 -29.06
N GLU A 303 -7.69 27.94 -29.17
CA GLU A 303 -8.57 28.04 -28.02
C GLU A 303 -9.11 26.64 -27.68
N ILE A 304 -8.82 26.18 -26.46
CA ILE A 304 -9.17 24.83 -26.00
C ILE A 304 -10.21 24.92 -24.88
N GLN A 305 -11.21 24.04 -24.96
CA GLN A 305 -12.26 23.96 -23.94
C GLN A 305 -11.68 23.48 -22.61
N LEU A 306 -11.99 24.23 -21.55
CA LEU A 306 -11.58 23.89 -20.20
C LEU A 306 -12.67 23.06 -19.53
N ILE A 307 -12.28 21.91 -18.99
CA ILE A 307 -13.14 21.02 -18.22
C ILE A 307 -12.98 21.36 -16.74
N HIS A 308 -14.10 21.69 -16.11
CA HIS A 308 -14.10 22.09 -14.71
C HIS A 308 -13.71 20.91 -13.79
N PRO A 309 -13.03 21.11 -12.65
CA PRO A 309 -12.58 20.02 -11.76
C PRO A 309 -13.68 19.08 -11.24
N THR A 310 -14.94 19.50 -11.29
CA THR A 310 -16.12 18.70 -10.92
C THR A 310 -16.65 17.85 -12.07
N GLU A 311 -16.38 18.25 -13.30
CA GLU A 311 -16.80 17.56 -14.51
C GLU A 311 -15.89 16.37 -14.78
N SER A 312 -16.47 15.30 -15.30
CA SER A 312 -15.73 14.07 -15.58
C SER A 312 -15.34 13.99 -17.05
N VAL A 313 -14.09 13.61 -17.30
CA VAL A 313 -13.53 13.38 -18.63
C VAL A 313 -13.40 11.90 -18.88
N ARG A 314 -13.67 11.48 -20.11
CA ARG A 314 -13.47 10.09 -20.54
C ARG A 314 -12.02 9.86 -20.94
N ILE A 315 -11.34 8.97 -20.22
CA ILE A 315 -9.98 8.49 -20.48
C ILE A 315 -10.07 6.97 -20.68
N LEU A 316 -9.81 6.47 -21.89
CA LEU A 316 -9.86 5.03 -22.21
C LEU A 316 -11.14 4.34 -21.71
N ASP A 317 -12.29 5.00 -21.92
CA ASP A 317 -13.64 4.62 -21.47
C ASP A 317 -13.94 4.64 -19.96
N ALA A 318 -12.97 5.05 -19.13
CA ALA A 318 -13.13 5.38 -17.71
C ALA A 318 -13.38 6.89 -17.52
N TRP A 319 -14.22 7.29 -16.56
CA TRP A 319 -14.67 8.69 -16.38
C TRP A 319 -14.10 9.36 -15.13
N MET A 320 -13.07 10.17 -15.28
CA MET A 320 -12.29 10.71 -14.16
C MET A 320 -12.48 12.21 -14.02
N ASN A 321 -12.37 12.74 -12.81
CA ASN A 321 -12.40 14.17 -12.54
C ASN A 321 -11.32 14.55 -11.51
N LEU A 322 -10.85 15.79 -11.53
CA LEU A 322 -9.81 16.28 -10.60
C LEU A 322 -10.25 16.31 -9.13
N ASN A 323 -11.55 16.34 -8.88
CA ASN A 323 -12.10 16.24 -7.53
C ASN A 323 -12.17 14.83 -6.98
N LEU A 324 -11.84 13.81 -7.80
CA LEU A 324 -11.87 12.39 -7.46
C LEU A 324 -13.24 11.96 -6.89
N SER A 325 -14.30 12.54 -7.43
CA SER A 325 -15.70 12.22 -7.09
C SER A 325 -16.15 10.93 -7.77
N LYS A 326 -16.78 10.05 -6.99
CA LYS A 326 -17.27 8.74 -7.42
C LYS A 326 -18.68 8.79 -8.04
N VAL A 327 -19.39 9.91 -7.89
CA VAL A 327 -20.83 10.02 -8.16
C VAL A 327 -21.16 9.75 -9.63
N TYR A 328 -20.40 10.34 -10.55
CA TYR A 328 -20.63 10.18 -11.98
C TYR A 328 -20.49 8.71 -12.41
N VAL A 329 -19.38 8.08 -12.01
CA VAL A 329 -19.06 6.68 -12.33
C VAL A 329 -20.09 5.73 -11.73
N PHE A 330 -20.50 5.98 -10.48
CA PHE A 330 -21.57 5.21 -9.83
C PHE A 330 -22.88 5.28 -10.63
N ASN A 331 -23.30 6.48 -11.04
CA ASN A 331 -24.51 6.66 -11.84
C ASN A 331 -24.38 6.02 -13.23
N GLN A 332 -23.20 6.08 -13.85
CA GLN A 332 -22.93 5.41 -15.12
C GLN A 332 -23.05 3.88 -14.99
N CYS A 333 -22.47 3.28 -13.95
CA CYS A 333 -22.58 1.84 -13.68
C CYS A 333 -24.04 1.44 -13.43
N LYS A 334 -24.78 2.24 -12.66
CA LYS A 334 -26.22 2.06 -12.47
C LYS A 334 -26.97 2.09 -13.81
N ASN A 335 -26.67 3.08 -14.65
CA ASN A 335 -27.31 3.26 -15.95
C ASN A 335 -27.06 2.06 -16.87
N ILE A 336 -25.84 1.51 -16.90
CA ILE A 336 -25.51 0.30 -17.66
C ILE A 336 -26.46 -0.84 -17.27
N ILE A 337 -26.57 -1.15 -15.97
CA ILE A 337 -27.47 -2.21 -15.49
C ILE A 337 -28.91 -1.91 -15.92
N THR A 338 -29.38 -0.67 -15.73
CA THR A 338 -30.77 -0.32 -16.05
C THR A 338 -31.08 -0.38 -17.55
N GLU A 339 -30.16 0.04 -18.42
CA GLU A 339 -30.35 0.01 -19.88
C GLU A 339 -30.36 -1.42 -20.40
N TYR A 340 -29.41 -2.26 -19.98
CA TYR A 340 -29.45 -3.69 -20.31
C TYR A 340 -30.72 -4.35 -19.78
N ASN A 341 -31.13 -4.02 -18.55
CA ASN A 341 -32.35 -4.55 -17.97
C ASN A 341 -33.60 -4.15 -18.75
N LYS A 342 -33.67 -2.92 -19.30
CA LYS A 342 -34.75 -2.49 -20.18
C LYS A 342 -34.79 -3.33 -21.46
N ILE A 343 -33.64 -3.56 -22.10
CA ILE A 343 -33.54 -4.36 -23.32
C ILE A 343 -33.99 -5.81 -23.06
N ILE A 344 -33.54 -6.40 -21.96
CA ILE A 344 -33.79 -7.81 -21.62
C ILE A 344 -35.23 -8.03 -21.13
N ARG A 345 -35.88 -7.00 -20.55
CA ARG A 345 -37.19 -7.11 -19.92
C ARG A 345 -38.25 -7.77 -20.80
N ASN A 346 -38.24 -7.53 -22.11
CA ASN A 346 -39.26 -8.04 -23.02
C ASN A 346 -38.78 -9.23 -23.86
N LYS A 347 -37.54 -9.71 -23.66
CA LYS A 347 -36.97 -10.83 -24.42
C LYS A 347 -37.24 -12.16 -23.72
N GLN A 348 -37.49 -13.22 -24.49
CA GLN A 348 -37.60 -14.58 -23.98
C GLN A 348 -36.20 -15.15 -23.81
N LEU A 349 -35.68 -15.16 -22.58
CA LEU A 349 -34.33 -15.62 -22.27
C LEU A 349 -34.40 -16.72 -21.21
N THR A 350 -33.55 -17.74 -21.37
CA THR A 350 -33.36 -18.76 -20.33
C THR A 350 -32.53 -18.21 -19.16
N ASN A 351 -32.59 -18.88 -18.01
CA ASN A 351 -31.71 -18.59 -16.87
C ASN A 351 -30.21 -18.63 -17.24
N LYS A 352 -29.79 -19.58 -18.09
CA LYS A 352 -28.40 -19.72 -18.58
C LYS A 352 -27.98 -18.53 -19.44
N MET A 353 -28.85 -18.08 -20.35
CA MET A 353 -28.62 -16.88 -21.17
C MET A 353 -28.48 -15.64 -20.29
N MET A 354 -29.36 -15.48 -19.29
CA MET A 354 -29.25 -14.36 -18.35
C MET A 354 -27.96 -14.42 -17.53
N ARG A 355 -27.57 -15.59 -17.03
CA ARG A 355 -26.28 -15.79 -16.34
C ARG A 355 -25.12 -15.34 -17.23
N TYR A 356 -25.12 -15.72 -18.50
CA TYR A 356 -24.10 -15.27 -19.45
C TYR A 356 -24.10 -13.75 -19.60
N ILE A 357 -25.25 -13.13 -19.84
CA ILE A 357 -25.33 -11.67 -20.01
C ILE A 357 -24.82 -10.93 -18.77
N TYR A 358 -25.23 -11.34 -17.56
CA TYR A 358 -24.75 -10.70 -16.34
C TYR A 358 -23.25 -10.91 -16.13
N ASN A 359 -22.79 -12.16 -16.16
CA ASN A 359 -21.40 -12.49 -15.79
C ASN A 359 -20.37 -12.15 -16.87
N ALA A 360 -20.75 -12.18 -18.15
CA ALA A 360 -19.82 -12.01 -19.27
C ALA A 360 -19.97 -10.65 -19.99
N VAL A 361 -21.06 -9.91 -19.77
CA VAL A 361 -21.28 -8.61 -20.44
C VAL A 361 -21.44 -7.47 -19.43
N ILE A 362 -22.45 -7.54 -18.55
CA ILE A 362 -22.79 -6.42 -17.65
C ILE A 362 -21.71 -6.22 -16.58
N ILE A 363 -21.36 -7.28 -15.84
CA ILE A 363 -20.38 -7.19 -14.74
C ILE A 363 -19.01 -6.75 -15.25
N PRO A 364 -18.42 -7.34 -16.32
CA PRO A 364 -17.15 -6.86 -16.85
C PRO A 364 -17.18 -5.41 -17.33
N SER A 365 -18.30 -4.94 -17.89
CA SER A 365 -18.46 -3.54 -18.30
C SER A 365 -18.42 -2.57 -17.10
N ILE A 366 -19.03 -2.97 -15.98
CA ILE A 366 -19.00 -2.20 -14.73
C ILE A 366 -17.60 -2.23 -14.13
N GLU A 367 -17.02 -3.42 -14.02
CA GLU A 367 -15.67 -3.65 -13.49
C GLU A 367 -14.63 -2.76 -14.18
N TYR A 368 -14.63 -2.77 -15.51
CA TYR A 368 -13.72 -1.96 -16.31
C TYR A 368 -13.86 -0.45 -16.01
N LYS A 369 -15.10 0.05 -15.89
CA LYS A 369 -15.39 1.47 -15.68
C LYS A 369 -15.18 1.93 -14.24
N SER A 370 -15.33 1.03 -13.28
CA SER A 370 -15.19 1.33 -11.84
C SER A 370 -13.81 1.00 -11.29
N GLN A 371 -12.85 0.59 -12.13
CA GLN A 371 -11.55 0.07 -11.73
C GLN A 371 -10.69 0.99 -10.84
N TYR A 372 -10.95 2.30 -10.76
CA TYR A 372 -10.22 3.27 -9.90
C TYR A 372 -11.07 3.83 -8.77
N ILE A 373 -12.28 3.29 -8.57
CA ILE A 373 -13.14 3.65 -7.45
C ILE A 373 -13.46 2.43 -6.62
N ILE A 374 -13.79 2.71 -5.36
CA ILE A 374 -14.30 1.72 -4.43
C ILE A 374 -15.67 2.18 -3.96
N LEU A 375 -16.67 1.31 -4.18
CA LEU A 375 -18.05 1.49 -3.74
C LEU A 375 -18.24 0.86 -2.35
N ASN A 376 -19.06 1.50 -1.52
CA ASN A 376 -19.44 0.95 -0.23
C ASN A 376 -20.57 -0.09 -0.36
N ASP A 377 -20.84 -0.80 0.74
CA ASP A 377 -21.83 -1.90 0.74
C ASP A 377 -23.23 -1.44 0.30
N ASN A 378 -23.65 -0.23 0.72
CA ASN A 378 -24.94 0.34 0.32
C ASN A 378 -25.01 0.58 -1.19
N GLN A 379 -23.95 1.12 -1.79
CA GLN A 379 -23.86 1.37 -3.23
C GLN A 379 -23.87 0.08 -4.03
N VAL A 380 -23.11 -0.93 -3.59
CA VAL A 380 -23.07 -2.23 -4.26
C VAL A 380 -24.39 -2.99 -4.10
N ALA A 381 -25.05 -2.88 -2.94
CA ALA A 381 -26.36 -3.45 -2.70
C ALA A 381 -27.42 -2.93 -3.68
N ILE A 382 -27.35 -1.66 -4.10
CA ILE A 382 -28.22 -1.11 -5.14
C ILE A 382 -28.04 -1.87 -6.46
N PHE A 383 -26.80 -2.07 -6.90
CA PHE A 383 -26.50 -2.76 -8.16
C PHE A 383 -26.95 -4.21 -8.14
N ASN A 384 -26.61 -4.93 -7.08
CA ASN A 384 -27.02 -6.31 -6.90
C ASN A 384 -28.56 -6.45 -6.81
N THR A 385 -29.25 -5.49 -6.19
CA THR A 385 -30.72 -5.50 -6.12
C THR A 385 -31.36 -5.30 -7.49
N LEU A 386 -30.82 -4.40 -8.32
CA LEU A 386 -31.28 -4.22 -9.70
C LEU A 386 -31.12 -5.50 -10.53
N ALA A 387 -29.97 -6.17 -10.41
CA ALA A 387 -29.70 -7.43 -11.11
C ALA A 387 -30.62 -8.56 -10.64
N ARG A 388 -30.69 -8.80 -9.32
CA ARG A 388 -31.51 -9.86 -8.72
C ARG A 388 -33.00 -9.68 -9.01
N THR A 389 -33.52 -8.45 -8.94
CA THR A 389 -34.96 -8.20 -9.11
C THR A 389 -35.43 -8.58 -10.51
N LEU A 390 -34.67 -8.20 -11.55
CA LEU A 390 -35.03 -8.61 -12.92
C LEU A 390 -34.85 -10.11 -13.10
N PHE A 391 -33.76 -10.68 -12.58
CA PHE A 391 -33.49 -12.11 -12.72
C PHE A 391 -34.61 -12.95 -12.11
N LYS A 392 -34.99 -12.69 -10.85
CA LYS A 392 -36.09 -13.38 -10.15
C LYS A 392 -37.40 -13.32 -10.94
N LYS A 393 -37.76 -12.14 -11.45
CA LYS A 393 -38.96 -11.96 -12.28
C LYS A 393 -38.92 -12.75 -13.58
N LYS A 394 -37.75 -12.88 -14.21
CA LYS A 394 -37.60 -13.58 -15.49
C LYS A 394 -37.55 -15.10 -15.35
N THR A 395 -37.00 -15.60 -14.26
CA THR A 395 -36.96 -17.04 -13.96
C THR A 395 -38.19 -17.53 -13.20
N ASN A 396 -39.23 -16.70 -13.04
CA ASN A 396 -40.42 -17.00 -12.24
C ASN A 396 -40.10 -17.49 -10.81
N LEU A 397 -39.02 -16.95 -10.21
CA LEU A 397 -38.67 -17.25 -8.83
C LEU A 397 -39.48 -16.38 -7.88
N VAL A 398 -39.84 -16.93 -6.72
CA VAL A 398 -40.46 -16.16 -5.64
C VAL A 398 -39.51 -15.04 -5.21
N MET A 399 -40.04 -13.83 -5.03
CA MET A 399 -39.21 -12.67 -4.67
C MET A 399 -38.47 -12.84 -3.34
N THR A 400 -39.02 -13.65 -2.42
CA THR A 400 -38.45 -13.99 -1.11
C THR A 400 -37.33 -15.03 -1.16
N ILE A 401 -37.02 -15.62 -2.32
CA ILE A 401 -35.95 -16.63 -2.42
C ILE A 401 -34.63 -16.07 -1.86
N PRO A 402 -33.90 -16.84 -1.01
CA PRO A 402 -32.63 -16.40 -0.46
C PRO A 402 -31.66 -15.95 -1.56
N ASN A 403 -31.02 -14.79 -1.35
CA ASN A 403 -30.09 -14.22 -2.35
C ASN A 403 -28.88 -15.14 -2.59
N CYS A 404 -28.50 -15.96 -1.61
CA CYS A 404 -27.44 -16.96 -1.75
C CYS A 404 -27.72 -17.97 -2.88
N MET A 405 -28.98 -18.33 -3.16
CA MET A 405 -29.33 -19.23 -4.27
C MET A 405 -29.04 -18.62 -5.65
N ILE A 406 -29.06 -17.28 -5.76
CA ILE A 406 -28.75 -16.59 -7.02
C ILE A 406 -27.24 -16.52 -7.22
N HIS A 407 -26.51 -16.23 -6.14
CA HIS A 407 -25.07 -15.95 -6.21
C HIS A 407 -24.18 -17.20 -6.08
N SER A 408 -24.66 -18.23 -5.39
CA SER A 408 -23.92 -19.47 -5.18
C SER A 408 -23.65 -20.19 -6.50
N SER A 409 -22.48 -20.81 -6.59
CA SER A 409 -22.09 -21.72 -7.68
C SER A 409 -23.01 -22.94 -7.78
N LEU A 410 -23.58 -23.38 -6.66
CA LEU A 410 -24.54 -24.48 -6.60
C LEU A 410 -25.95 -24.07 -7.07
N GLY A 411 -26.21 -22.77 -7.20
CA GLY A 411 -27.47 -22.22 -7.66
C GLY A 411 -27.37 -21.67 -9.08
N TYR A 412 -27.82 -20.42 -9.28
CA TYR A 412 -27.79 -19.78 -10.60
C TYR A 412 -26.44 -19.16 -10.97
N ALA A 413 -25.51 -19.07 -10.02
CA ALA A 413 -24.14 -18.60 -10.21
C ALA A 413 -24.03 -17.23 -10.90
N ILE A 414 -24.92 -16.29 -10.57
CA ILE A 414 -24.78 -14.88 -10.93
C ILE A 414 -23.81 -14.24 -9.94
N LYS A 415 -22.68 -13.75 -10.44
CA LYS A 415 -21.63 -13.20 -9.59
C LYS A 415 -22.16 -12.01 -8.79
N ASP A 416 -21.81 -11.97 -7.50
CA ASP A 416 -22.11 -10.83 -6.65
C ASP A 416 -21.08 -9.71 -6.91
N ILE A 417 -21.57 -8.48 -7.12
CA ILE A 417 -20.72 -7.35 -7.51
C ILE A 417 -19.75 -6.97 -6.37
N SER A 418 -20.09 -7.21 -5.10
CA SER A 418 -19.18 -6.93 -3.97
C SER A 418 -17.98 -7.85 -3.98
N THR A 419 -18.20 -9.14 -4.23
CA THR A 419 -17.15 -10.15 -4.36
C THR A 419 -16.26 -9.86 -5.56
N ILE A 420 -16.85 -9.46 -6.69
CA ILE A 420 -16.09 -9.08 -7.88
C ILE A 420 -15.27 -7.82 -7.64
N GLN A 421 -15.84 -6.79 -7.01
CA GLN A 421 -15.08 -5.60 -6.63
C GLN A 421 -13.87 -5.99 -5.77
N LEU A 422 -14.06 -6.77 -4.70
CA LEU A 422 -12.96 -7.22 -3.86
C LEU A 422 -11.88 -7.96 -4.67
N GLN A 423 -12.28 -8.95 -5.47
CA GLN A 423 -11.37 -9.73 -6.30
C GLN A 423 -10.53 -8.84 -7.23
N CYS A 424 -11.16 -7.87 -7.90
CA CYS A 424 -10.50 -6.99 -8.86
C CYS A 424 -9.54 -6.03 -8.17
N GLN A 425 -9.94 -5.43 -7.05
CA GLN A 425 -9.09 -4.49 -6.31
C GLN A 425 -7.87 -5.20 -5.70
N VAL A 426 -8.02 -6.44 -5.21
CA VAL A 426 -6.91 -7.28 -4.73
C VAL A 426 -5.97 -7.66 -5.87
N THR A 427 -6.52 -8.10 -7.01
CA THR A 427 -5.72 -8.45 -8.20
C THR A 427 -4.92 -7.26 -8.69
N ARG A 428 -5.54 -6.07 -8.75
CA ARG A 428 -4.84 -4.83 -9.09
C ARG A 428 -3.72 -4.51 -8.10
N LEU A 429 -4.00 -4.59 -6.79
CA LEU A 429 -2.98 -4.32 -5.76
C LEU A 429 -1.77 -5.24 -5.94
N HIS A 430 -2.01 -6.52 -6.22
CA HIS A 430 -0.98 -7.50 -6.52
C HIS A 430 -0.17 -7.15 -7.78
N ASN A 431 -0.84 -6.82 -8.88
CA ASN A 431 -0.20 -6.41 -10.13
C ASN A 431 0.65 -5.15 -9.96
N GLN A 432 0.17 -4.16 -9.18
CA GLN A 432 0.89 -2.92 -8.88
C GLN A 432 2.15 -3.18 -8.03
N LEU A 433 2.09 -4.12 -7.09
CA LEU A 433 3.24 -4.53 -6.27
C LEU A 433 4.35 -5.20 -7.09
N GLN A 434 3.96 -5.98 -8.10
CA GLN A 434 4.91 -6.69 -8.98
C GLN A 434 5.46 -5.81 -10.11
N ASN A 435 4.77 -4.74 -10.48
CA ASN A 435 5.17 -3.87 -11.57
C ASN A 435 6.51 -3.18 -11.25
N LYS A 436 7.50 -3.33 -12.15
CA LYS A 436 8.83 -2.70 -12.02
C LYS A 436 8.95 -1.37 -12.77
N GLY A 437 7.98 -1.03 -13.60
CA GLY A 437 7.95 0.20 -14.39
C GLY A 437 7.44 1.42 -13.62
N LEU A 438 7.07 2.46 -14.37
CA LEU A 438 6.62 3.76 -13.84
C LEU A 438 5.47 3.64 -12.82
N LEU A 439 4.47 2.81 -13.12
CA LEU A 439 3.34 2.56 -12.21
C LEU A 439 3.81 2.01 -10.85
N GLY A 440 4.72 1.04 -10.86
CA GLY A 440 5.26 0.45 -9.64
C GLY A 440 6.08 1.43 -8.80
N MET A 441 6.85 2.30 -9.46
CA MET A 441 7.60 3.37 -8.78
C MET A 441 6.65 4.38 -8.11
N LEU A 442 5.63 4.85 -8.85
CA LEU A 442 4.60 5.76 -8.30
C LEU A 442 3.84 5.13 -7.15
N PHE A 443 3.45 3.87 -7.30
CA PHE A 443 2.77 3.10 -6.27
C PHE A 443 3.61 2.96 -4.99
N LYS A 444 4.92 2.69 -5.10
CA LYS A 444 5.84 2.65 -3.95
C LYS A 444 5.94 3.99 -3.23
N LEU A 445 5.95 5.11 -3.96
CA LEU A 445 5.90 6.46 -3.37
C LEU A 445 4.58 6.73 -2.66
N SER A 446 3.45 6.30 -3.25
CA SER A 446 2.14 6.40 -2.62
C SER A 446 2.04 5.58 -1.33
N ILE A 447 2.69 4.41 -1.25
CA ILE A 447 2.80 3.65 0.00
C ILE A 447 3.65 4.39 1.05
N VAL A 448 4.81 4.97 0.67
CA VAL A 448 5.61 5.79 1.61
C VAL A 448 4.76 6.90 2.18
N ARG A 449 4.07 7.61 1.28
CA ARG A 449 3.23 8.73 1.63
C ARG A 449 2.12 8.27 2.58
N LEU A 450 1.47 7.15 2.28
CA LEU A 450 0.43 6.59 3.12
C LEU A 450 0.97 6.24 4.52
N GLN A 451 2.12 5.59 4.62
CA GLN A 451 2.77 5.27 5.89
C GLN A 451 3.05 6.50 6.75
N GLN A 452 3.45 7.60 6.10
CA GLN A 452 3.66 8.88 6.79
C GLN A 452 2.35 9.53 7.19
N GLU A 453 1.32 9.50 6.34
CA GLU A 453 -0.01 10.03 6.66
C GLU A 453 -0.65 9.27 7.83
N THR A 454 -0.47 7.96 7.92
CA THR A 454 -0.98 7.13 9.03
C THR A 454 -0.05 7.13 10.26
N LEU A 455 1.14 7.75 10.15
CA LEU A 455 2.20 7.71 11.17
C LEU A 455 2.52 6.27 11.63
N SER A 456 2.42 5.31 10.70
CA SER A 456 2.63 3.89 10.98
C SER A 456 4.13 3.55 11.03
N VAL A 457 4.53 2.80 12.05
CA VAL A 457 5.93 2.33 12.21
C VAL A 457 6.27 1.27 11.17
N ASN A 458 5.39 0.28 11.04
CA ASN A 458 5.58 -0.83 10.13
C ASN A 458 4.88 -0.57 8.79
N ASN A 459 5.08 -1.50 7.84
CA ASN A 459 4.51 -1.40 6.51
C ASN A 459 2.97 -1.43 6.58
N VAL A 460 2.37 -0.41 5.98
CA VAL A 460 0.91 -0.23 5.97
C VAL A 460 0.18 -1.37 5.25
N LEU A 461 0.84 -2.03 4.30
CA LEU A 461 0.25 -3.18 3.60
C LEU A 461 0.02 -4.37 4.55
N THR A 462 0.94 -4.62 5.48
CA THR A 462 0.90 -5.79 6.36
C THR A 462 0.10 -5.56 7.63
N GLU A 463 0.03 -4.32 8.12
CA GLU A 463 -0.59 -3.98 9.42
C GLU A 463 -1.79 -3.03 9.32
N TRP A 464 -2.54 -3.09 8.21
CA TRP A 464 -3.76 -2.28 8.08
C TRP A 464 -4.85 -2.75 9.06
N LYS A 465 -5.46 -1.81 9.79
CA LYS A 465 -6.49 -2.09 10.82
C LYS A 465 -7.69 -1.12 10.79
N ILE A 466 -7.93 -0.45 9.66
CA ILE A 466 -8.96 0.59 9.55
C ILE A 466 -10.08 0.09 8.63
N HIS A 467 -11.30 -0.01 9.16
CA HIS A 467 -12.50 -0.36 8.40
C HIS A 467 -12.86 0.70 7.35
N LEU A 468 -13.53 0.31 6.27
CA LEU A 468 -13.90 1.27 5.19
C LEU A 468 -14.83 2.37 5.70
N LYS A 469 -15.74 2.03 6.61
CA LYS A 469 -16.69 2.99 7.23
C LYS A 469 -15.99 4.08 8.06
N ASP A 470 -14.84 3.77 8.64
CA ASP A 470 -14.08 4.65 9.54
C ASP A 470 -12.96 5.38 8.78
N LEU A 471 -12.83 5.15 7.47
CA LEU A 471 -11.77 5.70 6.65
C LEU A 471 -11.93 7.21 6.45
N LYS A 472 -11.08 7.97 7.13
CA LYS A 472 -11.00 9.44 7.00
C LYS A 472 -9.97 9.93 5.99
N ILE A 473 -9.08 9.05 5.51
CA ILE A 473 -8.13 9.37 4.44
C ILE A 473 -8.92 9.47 3.13
N LYS A 474 -9.14 10.71 2.69
CA LYS A 474 -9.87 10.99 1.46
C LYS A 474 -8.94 10.87 0.26
N TYR A 475 -9.49 10.42 -0.88
CA TYR A 475 -8.83 10.46 -2.19
C TYR A 475 -7.54 9.61 -2.27
N ASN A 476 -7.59 8.39 -1.75
CA ASN A 476 -6.51 7.42 -1.91
C ASN A 476 -7.09 6.02 -2.15
N LEU A 477 -6.96 5.54 -3.37
CA LEU A 477 -7.48 4.25 -3.81
C LEU A 477 -6.84 3.07 -3.07
N ILE A 478 -5.54 3.15 -2.75
CA ILE A 478 -4.81 2.12 -1.99
C ILE A 478 -5.44 1.97 -0.60
N THR A 479 -5.71 3.07 0.08
CA THR A 479 -6.34 3.01 1.42
C THR A 479 -7.71 2.39 1.40
N SER A 480 -8.53 2.74 0.41
CA SER A 480 -9.85 2.16 0.26
C SER A 480 -9.76 0.66 -0.05
N THR A 481 -8.73 0.23 -0.78
CA THR A 481 -8.49 -1.18 -1.12
C THR A 481 -8.11 -1.98 0.13
N LEU A 482 -7.16 -1.48 0.92
CA LEU A 482 -6.74 -2.11 2.17
C LEU A 482 -7.89 -2.19 3.18
N ALA A 483 -8.74 -1.15 3.24
CA ALA A 483 -9.91 -1.15 4.10
C ALA A 483 -10.93 -2.23 3.71
N ILE A 484 -11.25 -2.38 2.41
CA ILE A 484 -12.14 -3.45 1.95
C ILE A 484 -11.54 -4.84 2.17
N MET A 485 -10.22 -5.00 1.98
CA MET A 485 -9.54 -6.26 2.31
C MET A 485 -9.70 -6.60 3.80
N TYR A 486 -9.47 -5.62 4.68
CA TYR A 486 -9.61 -5.79 6.12
C TYR A 486 -11.05 -6.12 6.53
N ASP A 487 -12.05 -5.45 5.95
CA ASP A 487 -13.48 -5.74 6.18
C ASP A 487 -13.86 -7.18 5.78
N ASN A 488 -13.07 -7.81 4.90
CA ASN A 488 -13.24 -9.20 4.45
C ASN A 488 -12.19 -10.16 5.04
N ASN A 489 -11.52 -9.79 6.13
CA ASN A 489 -10.49 -10.59 6.82
C ASN A 489 -9.31 -11.02 5.92
N LEU A 490 -8.96 -10.20 4.92
CA LEU A 490 -7.81 -10.42 4.07
C LEU A 490 -6.64 -9.52 4.50
N MET A 491 -5.45 -10.11 4.61
CA MET A 491 -4.21 -9.37 4.89
C MET A 491 -3.25 -9.48 3.71
N CYS A 492 -2.50 -8.41 3.45
CA CYS A 492 -1.45 -8.42 2.44
C CYS A 492 -0.13 -8.87 3.08
N GLN A 493 0.52 -9.88 2.51
CA GLN A 493 1.90 -10.20 2.82
C GLN A 493 2.80 -9.53 1.79
N SER A 494 3.77 -8.73 2.24
CA SER A 494 4.72 -8.08 1.35
C SER A 494 6.13 -8.25 1.88
N ASN A 495 7.06 -8.64 1.01
CA ASN A 495 8.49 -8.74 1.31
C ASN A 495 9.18 -7.35 1.40
N ILE A 496 8.41 -6.26 1.26
CA ILE A 496 8.91 -4.91 1.37
C ILE A 496 9.04 -4.59 2.86
N GLU A 497 10.24 -4.82 3.41
CA GLU A 497 10.57 -4.40 4.77
C GLU A 497 10.65 -2.88 4.84
N ARG A 498 9.65 -2.26 5.45
CA ARG A 498 9.62 -0.82 5.74
C ARG A 498 9.25 -0.59 7.19
N LYS A 499 10.28 -0.44 8.02
CA LYS A 499 10.18 -0.06 9.42
C LYS A 499 10.80 1.32 9.63
N ILE A 500 10.02 2.26 10.14
CA ILE A 500 10.53 3.56 10.56
C ILE A 500 11.20 3.39 11.92
N MET A 501 12.46 3.79 12.01
CA MET A 501 13.29 3.67 13.21
C MET A 501 13.29 4.96 14.03
N GLY A 502 13.73 4.87 15.29
CA GLY A 502 13.83 6.01 16.20
C GLY A 502 12.52 6.33 16.94
N GLY A 503 12.64 7.14 17.99
CA GLY A 503 11.55 7.36 18.96
C GLY A 503 11.45 6.23 19.99
N GLN A 504 10.74 6.48 21.09
CA GLN A 504 10.54 5.50 22.18
C GLN A 504 9.21 4.76 22.06
N LEU A 505 8.15 5.48 21.70
CA LEU A 505 6.79 4.95 21.64
C LEU A 505 6.08 5.42 20.36
N PRO A 506 5.46 4.51 19.59
CA PRO A 506 4.65 4.87 18.43
C PRO A 506 3.41 5.67 18.85
N ILE A 507 3.16 6.81 18.23
CA ILE A 507 1.98 7.62 18.53
C ILE A 507 0.66 6.89 18.23
N THR A 508 0.67 5.95 17.29
CA THR A 508 -0.46 5.10 16.92
C THR A 508 -0.85 4.09 18.00
N GLN A 509 0.00 3.85 19.01
CA GLN A 509 -0.36 3.07 20.20
C GLN A 509 -1.11 3.89 21.24
N VAL A 510 -0.98 5.22 21.19
CA VAL A 510 -1.58 6.15 22.17
C VAL A 510 -2.85 6.78 21.60
N LEU A 511 -2.81 7.19 20.34
CA LEU A 511 -3.95 7.82 19.65
C LEU A 511 -4.59 6.83 18.70
N ASN A 512 -5.91 6.64 18.86
CA ASN A 512 -6.67 5.87 17.90
C ASN A 512 -6.65 6.57 16.51
N PRO A 513 -6.89 5.81 15.41
CA PRO A 513 -6.90 6.38 14.06
C PRO A 513 -7.88 7.56 13.92
N ASP A 514 -9.03 7.47 14.60
CA ASP A 514 -10.07 8.50 14.54
C ASP A 514 -9.62 9.87 15.03
N LEU A 515 -8.84 9.90 16.10
CA LEU A 515 -8.23 11.10 16.69
C LEU A 515 -7.05 11.58 15.84
N LEU A 516 -6.23 10.65 15.33
CA LEU A 516 -5.07 10.96 14.49
C LEU A 516 -5.48 11.75 13.22
N PHE A 517 -6.60 11.36 12.61
CA PHE A 517 -7.13 12.02 11.42
C PHE A 517 -8.04 13.22 11.74
N LYS A 518 -8.51 13.37 12.98
CA LYS A 518 -9.32 14.51 13.40
C LYS A 518 -8.50 15.79 13.32
N LYS A 519 -9.04 16.82 12.66
CA LYS A 519 -8.37 18.11 12.41
C LYS A 519 -6.98 17.98 11.72
N ARG A 520 -6.71 16.88 10.99
CA ARG A 520 -5.42 16.64 10.30
C ARG A 520 -4.22 16.67 11.26
N LEU A 521 -4.38 16.12 12.46
CA LEU A 521 -3.35 16.11 13.49
C LEU A 521 -2.03 15.50 12.98
N ASN A 522 -2.12 14.41 12.22
CA ASN A 522 -1.01 13.77 11.54
C ASN A 522 -0.11 14.73 10.74
N TYR A 523 -0.69 15.67 9.99
CA TYR A 523 0.07 16.66 9.21
C TYR A 523 0.74 17.72 10.09
N HIS A 524 0.08 18.12 11.17
CA HIS A 524 0.62 19.13 12.08
C HIS A 524 1.79 18.62 12.91
N LEU A 525 1.73 17.36 13.34
CA LEU A 525 2.80 16.71 14.11
C LEU A 525 4.11 16.56 13.32
N GLN A 526 4.05 16.55 11.99
CA GLN A 526 5.23 16.49 11.13
C GLN A 526 5.88 17.86 10.88
N ARG A 527 5.21 18.97 11.20
CA ARG A 527 5.63 20.35 10.85
C ARG A 527 5.70 21.29 12.06
N ILE A 528 6.23 20.80 13.18
CA ILE A 528 6.28 21.57 14.42
C ILE A 528 7.36 22.66 14.32
N SER A 529 6.93 23.91 14.12
CA SER A 529 7.72 25.09 14.52
C SER A 529 7.37 25.42 15.97
N THR A 530 8.35 25.45 16.85
CA THR A 530 8.18 25.85 18.27
C THR A 530 8.17 27.37 18.46
N LYS A 531 8.32 28.16 17.39
CA LYS A 531 8.30 29.63 17.42
C LYS A 531 6.94 30.17 17.00
N GLY A 532 6.30 30.98 17.86
CA GLY A 532 5.07 31.71 17.58
C GLY A 532 3.89 31.39 18.50
N HIS A 533 2.71 31.94 18.19
CA HIS A 533 1.49 31.71 18.95
C HIS A 533 1.06 30.23 18.93
N LYS A 534 0.55 29.76 20.08
CA LYS A 534 0.06 28.40 20.28
C LYS A 534 -1.04 28.05 19.27
N PRO A 535 -0.83 27.08 18.36
CA PRO A 535 -1.78 26.77 17.31
C PRO A 535 -3.03 26.04 17.84
N ASN A 536 -4.16 26.22 17.17
CA ASN A 536 -5.46 25.67 17.60
C ASN A 536 -5.51 24.14 17.68
N TRP A 537 -4.75 23.44 16.84
CA TRP A 537 -4.64 21.98 16.93
C TRP A 537 -3.98 21.55 18.24
N TYR A 538 -2.97 22.29 18.71
CA TYR A 538 -2.27 22.00 19.96
C TYR A 538 -3.14 22.34 21.17
N LYS A 539 -3.87 23.48 21.14
CA LYS A 539 -4.90 23.79 22.15
C LYS A 539 -5.94 22.68 22.25
N TRP A 540 -6.32 22.08 21.13
CA TRP A 540 -7.26 20.97 21.11
C TRP A 540 -6.67 19.69 21.72
N ILE A 541 -5.42 19.31 21.39
CA ILE A 541 -4.72 18.19 22.07
C ILE A 541 -4.67 18.46 23.56
N GLU A 542 -4.32 19.68 23.96
CA GLU A 542 -4.23 20.07 25.36
C GLU A 542 -5.59 19.89 26.06
N HIS A 543 -6.69 20.37 25.49
CA HIS A 543 -8.04 20.17 26.05
C HIS A 543 -8.44 18.68 26.10
N TYR A 544 -7.96 17.90 25.14
CA TYR A 544 -8.30 16.50 25.04
C TYR A 544 -7.53 15.64 26.05
N CYS A 545 -6.23 15.92 26.22
CA CYS A 545 -5.32 15.07 26.99
C CYS A 545 -5.14 15.54 28.44
N ILE A 546 -5.43 16.80 28.77
CA ILE A 546 -5.20 17.39 30.10
C ILE A 546 -6.50 17.40 30.92
N ILE A 547 -6.36 17.19 32.23
CA ILE A 547 -7.48 17.18 33.19
C ILE A 547 -8.12 18.57 33.31
N ASN A 548 -7.34 19.62 33.61
CA ASN A 548 -7.86 20.98 33.74
C ASN A 548 -6.82 22.02 33.32
N ILE A 549 -6.92 22.57 32.11
CA ILE A 549 -5.91 23.50 31.55
C ILE A 549 -5.67 24.74 32.41
N ALA A 550 -6.68 25.23 33.13
CA ALA A 550 -6.57 26.43 33.94
C ALA A 550 -5.81 26.20 35.26
N MET A 551 -5.87 25.00 35.83
CA MET A 551 -5.33 24.69 37.16
C MET A 551 -4.19 23.64 37.13
N SER A 552 -4.24 22.69 36.21
CA SER A 552 -3.37 21.51 36.16
C SER A 552 -3.06 21.05 34.75
N ARG A 553 -1.77 20.95 34.39
CA ARG A 553 -1.35 20.29 33.14
C ARG A 553 -1.20 18.77 33.28
N LYS A 554 -1.78 18.16 34.32
CA LYS A 554 -1.82 16.70 34.46
C LYS A 554 -2.55 16.07 33.28
N VAL A 555 -1.89 15.08 32.68
CA VAL A 555 -2.45 14.26 31.61
C VAL A 555 -3.51 13.32 32.21
N LYS A 556 -4.62 13.09 31.52
CA LYS A 556 -5.66 12.15 31.96
C LYS A 556 -5.10 10.74 32.05
N SER A 557 -5.57 9.96 33.01
CA SER A 557 -5.10 8.59 33.28
C SER A 557 -5.10 7.69 32.04
N GLU A 558 -6.06 7.84 31.14
CA GLU A 558 -6.16 7.11 29.86
C GLU A 558 -4.98 7.34 28.90
N PHE A 559 -4.26 8.46 29.04
CA PHE A 559 -3.03 8.77 28.28
C PHE A 559 -1.76 8.61 29.10
N ILE A 560 -1.86 8.25 30.39
CA ILE A 560 -0.71 7.94 31.23
C ILE A 560 -0.28 6.51 30.94
N ILE A 561 0.93 6.36 30.44
CA ILE A 561 1.52 5.06 30.13
C ILE A 561 2.59 4.78 31.19
N ASN A 562 2.69 3.52 31.64
CA ASN A 562 3.76 3.10 32.54
C ASN A 562 5.12 3.45 31.94
N ARG A 563 6.00 4.11 32.72
CA ARG A 563 7.32 4.55 32.26
C ARG A 563 8.09 3.35 31.68
N GLN A 564 8.29 3.34 30.37
CA GLN A 564 9.22 2.43 29.72
C GLN A 564 10.59 3.09 29.69
N TYR A 565 11.47 2.57 30.56
CA TYR A 565 12.82 3.06 30.72
C TYR A 565 13.69 2.60 29.54
N TYR A 566 14.07 3.52 28.66
CA TYR A 566 15.06 3.27 27.61
C TYR A 566 15.91 4.52 27.42
N ILE A 567 17.22 4.44 27.67
CA ILE A 567 18.13 5.54 27.29
C ILE A 567 19.40 5.02 26.63
N GLN A 568 19.69 5.67 25.50
CA GLN A 568 20.92 5.68 24.73
C GLN A 568 22.13 5.94 25.64
N GLY A 569 23.11 5.05 25.61
CA GLY A 569 24.24 5.04 26.54
C GLY A 569 24.99 6.37 26.63
N SER A 570 24.63 7.22 27.58
CA SER A 570 25.53 8.24 28.09
C SER A 570 26.41 7.56 29.13
N LYS A 571 27.71 7.47 28.82
CA LYS A 571 28.74 6.99 29.76
C LYS A 571 28.73 7.90 31.00
N VAL A 572 27.99 7.51 32.04
CA VAL A 572 28.07 8.18 33.34
C VAL A 572 29.38 7.72 33.98
N SER A 573 30.44 8.52 33.82
CA SER A 573 31.75 8.27 34.43
C SER A 573 31.62 8.21 35.95
N GLU A 574 32.12 7.15 36.58
CA GLU A 574 32.32 7.07 38.03
C GLU A 574 33.30 8.17 38.46
N LYS A 575 32.77 9.30 38.94
CA LYS A 575 33.58 10.39 39.50
C LYS A 575 33.57 10.31 41.01
N VAL A 576 34.72 10.58 41.61
CA VAL A 576 34.93 10.70 43.06
C VAL A 576 33.93 11.70 43.66
N LEU A 577 33.19 11.26 44.68
CA LEU A 577 32.25 12.07 45.45
C LEU A 577 33.01 12.99 46.41
N ARG A 578 32.81 14.30 46.32
CA ARG A 578 33.48 15.30 47.19
C ARG A 578 32.52 15.88 48.23
N LYS A 579 33.06 16.31 49.38
CA LYS A 579 32.30 17.03 50.40
C LYS A 579 31.63 18.29 49.84
N LYS A 580 30.40 18.58 50.28
CA LYS A 580 29.50 19.66 49.79
C LYS A 580 28.96 19.48 48.37
N GLN A 581 29.23 18.37 47.71
CA GLN A 581 28.72 18.09 46.37
C GLN A 581 27.28 17.55 46.43
N TRP A 582 26.49 17.88 45.42
CA TRP A 582 25.10 17.44 45.28
C TRP A 582 25.01 16.13 44.51
N VAL A 583 24.21 15.21 45.02
CA VAL A 583 23.98 13.90 44.40
C VAL A 583 22.52 13.53 44.45
N ALA A 584 22.05 12.90 43.37
CA ALA A 584 20.81 12.15 43.35
C ALA A 584 21.13 10.72 43.76
N PHE A 585 20.34 10.15 44.66
CA PHE A 585 20.49 8.76 45.08
C PHE A 585 19.13 8.05 45.03
N TYR A 586 19.17 6.74 44.93
CA TYR A 586 17.98 5.91 44.98
C TYR A 586 17.85 5.22 46.33
N SER A 587 16.67 5.28 46.92
CA SER A 587 16.36 4.56 48.15
C SER A 587 15.61 3.28 47.84
N ASP A 588 16.18 2.14 48.24
CA ASP A 588 15.47 0.87 48.18
C ASP A 588 14.28 0.82 49.14
N LYS A 589 14.33 1.58 50.26
CA LYS A 589 13.25 1.61 51.26
C LYS A 589 11.95 2.21 50.73
N LEU A 590 12.05 3.21 49.85
CA LEU A 590 10.90 3.96 49.32
C LEU A 590 10.67 3.76 47.82
N ASP A 591 11.42 2.84 47.18
CA ASP A 591 11.44 2.61 45.73
C ASP A 591 11.48 3.90 44.88
N SER A 592 12.19 4.92 45.36
CA SER A 592 12.17 6.27 44.77
C SER A 592 13.53 6.95 44.89
N SER A 593 13.74 7.93 44.00
CA SER A 593 14.97 8.72 43.98
C SER A 593 14.83 10.07 44.66
N HIS A 594 15.90 10.49 45.34
CA HIS A 594 15.92 11.69 46.18
C HIS A 594 17.20 12.51 45.96
N PHE A 595 17.14 13.80 46.31
CA PHE A 595 18.30 14.68 46.29
C PHE A 595 18.98 14.76 47.63
N SER A 596 20.29 14.85 47.58
CA SER A 596 21.09 14.94 48.78
C SER A 596 22.40 15.69 48.58
N ARG A 597 22.95 16.15 49.69
CA ARG A 597 24.24 16.81 49.75
C ARG A 597 25.19 16.02 50.63
N ILE A 598 26.40 15.79 50.13
CA ILE A 598 27.44 15.04 50.85
C ILE A 598 28.01 15.90 51.98
N LEU A 599 27.93 15.37 53.20
CA LEU A 599 28.48 15.99 54.41
C LEU A 599 29.86 15.44 54.78
N SER A 600 30.13 14.18 54.47
CA SER A 600 31.41 13.50 54.72
C SER A 600 31.76 12.57 53.56
N ASP A 601 33.04 12.57 53.17
CA ASP A 601 33.65 11.83 52.06
C ASP A 601 34.41 10.56 52.48
N ASN A 602 34.16 10.06 53.70
CA ASN A 602 34.73 8.82 54.24
C ASN A 602 34.29 7.55 53.45
N GLN A 603 34.80 6.36 53.83
CA GLN A 603 34.48 5.08 53.16
C GLN A 603 32.96 4.86 52.96
N THR A 604 32.14 5.22 53.95
CA THR A 604 30.69 5.34 53.83
C THR A 604 30.27 6.81 53.86
N PRO A 605 29.94 7.41 52.69
CA PRO A 605 29.57 8.82 52.65
C PRO A 605 28.25 9.07 53.39
N ILE A 606 28.25 10.11 54.22
CA ILE A 606 27.07 10.58 54.94
C ILE A 606 26.46 11.72 54.14
N ILE A 607 25.15 11.62 53.89
CA ILE A 607 24.39 12.64 53.20
C ILE A 607 23.29 13.21 54.08
N GLU A 608 22.90 14.43 53.75
CA GLU A 608 21.64 15.05 54.17
C GLU A 608 20.74 15.11 52.94
N HIS A 609 19.44 14.80 53.06
CA HIS A 609 18.54 14.78 51.91
C HIS A 609 17.44 15.84 51.98
N TRP A 610 16.92 16.20 50.81
CA TRP A 610 15.87 17.17 50.60
C TRP A 610 14.58 16.48 50.16
N ILE A 611 13.43 17.04 50.52
CA ILE A 611 12.09 16.59 50.11
C ILE A 611 11.42 17.70 49.32
N HIS A 612 10.58 17.32 48.37
CA HIS A 612 9.75 18.26 47.66
C HIS A 612 8.60 18.75 48.56
N ASN A 613 8.54 20.06 48.84
CA ASN A 613 7.40 20.66 49.52
C ASN A 613 6.26 20.86 48.52
N ILE A 614 5.22 20.03 48.62
CA ILE A 614 4.02 20.17 47.80
C ILE A 614 2.92 20.72 48.71
N ASN A 615 2.60 22.00 48.56
CA ASN A 615 1.45 22.58 49.26
C ASN A 615 0.12 22.10 48.64
N ASP A 616 0.11 21.80 47.33
CA ASP A 616 -1.06 21.31 46.61
C ASP A 616 -0.66 20.45 45.40
N ASP A 617 -0.95 19.15 45.47
CA ASP A 617 -0.67 18.17 44.41
C ASP A 617 -1.52 18.38 43.14
N SER A 618 -2.51 19.28 43.18
CA SER A 618 -3.40 19.55 42.05
C SER A 618 -2.80 20.55 41.04
N ILE A 619 -1.80 21.35 41.43
CA ILE A 619 -1.26 22.45 40.62
C ILE A 619 -0.06 21.99 39.77
N SER A 620 -0.01 22.45 38.51
CA SER A 620 1.08 22.11 37.58
C SER A 620 2.45 22.65 38.05
N LEU A 621 3.51 21.85 37.90
CA LEU A 621 4.92 22.22 38.12
C LEU A 621 5.39 23.43 37.29
N SER A 622 4.64 23.79 36.23
CA SER A 622 4.87 24.97 35.40
C SER A 622 4.26 26.27 35.96
N ILE A 623 3.41 26.17 37.00
CA ILE A 623 2.70 27.30 37.63
C ILE A 623 3.23 27.51 39.04
N GLN A 624 3.44 26.41 39.79
CA GLN A 624 4.15 26.43 41.06
C GLN A 624 5.50 25.75 40.88
N ALA A 625 6.57 26.55 40.92
CA ALA A 625 7.91 26.00 40.80
C ALA A 625 8.17 25.09 42.01
N PRO A 626 8.57 23.84 41.79
CA PRO A 626 8.64 22.89 42.89
C PRO A 626 9.78 23.29 43.83
N VAL A 627 9.47 23.51 45.10
CA VAL A 627 10.46 23.92 46.12
C VAL A 627 10.98 22.68 46.82
N LEU A 628 12.29 22.46 46.78
CA LEU A 628 12.96 21.49 47.63
C LEU A 628 13.25 22.13 48.98
N ILE A 629 12.80 21.50 50.06
CA ILE A 629 13.09 21.89 51.43
C ILE A 629 13.94 20.82 52.10
N LYS A 630 14.77 21.23 53.07
CA LYS A 630 15.52 20.29 53.91
C LYS A 630 14.56 19.35 54.62
N CYS A 631 14.85 18.05 54.58
CA CYS A 631 14.08 17.09 55.35
C CYS A 631 14.36 17.27 56.86
N THR A 632 13.31 17.54 57.62
CA THR A 632 13.37 17.66 59.09
C THR A 632 13.30 16.30 59.82
N GLY A 633 13.02 15.23 59.09
CA GLY A 633 12.98 13.84 59.55
C GLY A 633 11.96 13.03 58.76
N CYS A 634 12.39 11.93 58.15
CA CYS A 634 11.50 10.96 57.49
C CYS A 634 11.98 9.53 57.76
N GLU A 635 11.22 8.55 57.25
CA GLU A 635 11.49 7.11 57.38
C GLU A 635 12.83 6.66 56.77
N LEU A 636 13.48 7.50 55.96
CA LEU A 636 14.80 7.21 55.44
C LEU A 636 15.89 7.27 56.52
N LYS A 637 15.73 8.13 57.54
CA LYS A 637 16.77 8.50 58.53
C LYS A 637 17.50 7.29 59.13
N ASP A 638 18.80 7.18 58.88
CA ASP A 638 19.64 6.08 59.41
C ASP A 638 20.46 6.50 60.64
N ILE A 639 20.80 7.79 60.75
CA ILE A 639 21.69 8.29 61.81
C ILE A 639 20.89 9.12 62.81
N GLN A 640 20.89 8.69 64.08
CA GLN A 640 20.37 9.49 65.18
C GLN A 640 21.47 10.41 65.76
N PRO A 641 21.23 11.72 65.88
CA PRO A 641 22.21 12.65 66.43
C PRO A 641 22.39 12.43 67.95
N ARG A 642 23.64 12.27 68.41
CA ARG A 642 23.99 12.08 69.84
C ARG A 642 23.94 13.37 70.71
N SER A 643 23.43 14.51 70.20
CA SER A 643 23.56 15.83 70.87
C SER A 643 22.25 16.33 71.50
N LYS A 644 22.29 16.79 72.76
CA LYS A 644 21.16 17.40 73.50
C LYS A 644 20.77 18.83 73.05
N ARG A 645 21.34 19.40 71.97
CA ARG A 645 20.94 20.73 71.44
C ARG A 645 19.74 20.60 70.50
N LYS A 646 18.66 21.38 70.73
CA LYS A 646 17.41 21.40 69.94
C LYS A 646 17.62 21.56 68.43
N THR A 647 18.69 22.23 67.98
CA THR A 647 18.99 22.46 66.55
C THR A 647 19.64 21.26 65.84
N ALA A 648 20.15 20.26 66.57
CA ALA A 648 20.75 19.05 65.98
C ALA A 648 19.72 17.94 65.70
N ASN A 649 18.53 18.00 66.31
CA ASN A 649 17.50 16.95 66.19
C ASN A 649 16.76 16.94 64.83
N ASN A 650 16.87 18.01 64.04
CA ASN A 650 16.10 18.19 62.81
C ASN A 650 16.85 17.82 61.52
N ARG A 651 17.99 17.11 61.58
CA ARG A 651 18.71 16.67 60.37
C ARG A 651 18.37 15.23 60.02
N CYS A 652 17.91 14.99 58.79
CA CYS A 652 17.71 13.65 58.25
C CYS A 652 18.99 13.18 57.55
N LEU A 653 19.78 12.37 58.28
CA LEU A 653 21.11 11.92 57.86
C LEU A 653 21.08 10.44 57.46
N LEU A 654 21.71 10.12 56.32
CA LEU A 654 21.67 8.79 55.69
C LEU A 654 23.09 8.33 55.31
N PHE A 655 23.29 7.02 55.29
CA PHE A 655 24.42 6.40 54.60
C PHE A 655 24.02 6.06 53.15
N ILE A 656 24.92 6.29 52.18
CA ILE A 656 24.65 5.94 50.78
C ILE A 656 25.68 5.00 50.18
N ASP A 657 25.19 4.11 49.32
CA ASP A 657 26.02 3.33 48.40
C ASP A 657 26.43 4.21 47.21
N LYS A 658 27.75 4.36 47.00
CA LYS A 658 28.32 5.09 45.88
C LYS A 658 27.79 4.59 44.52
N LYS A 659 27.47 3.29 44.39
CA LYS A 659 26.94 2.69 43.15
C LYS A 659 25.52 3.14 42.81
N LYS A 660 24.75 3.59 43.82
CA LYS A 660 23.36 4.06 43.68
C LYS A 660 23.25 5.57 43.66
N THR A 661 24.32 6.28 43.28
CA THR A 661 24.37 7.74 43.28
C THR A 661 24.86 8.32 41.95
N ILE A 662 24.35 9.50 41.59
CA ILE A 662 24.78 10.29 40.43
C ILE A 662 25.06 11.72 40.88
N ASN A 663 26.17 12.29 40.42
CA ASN A 663 26.51 13.69 40.66
C ASN A 663 25.53 14.62 39.93
N VAL A 664 24.96 15.56 40.68
CA VAL A 664 24.05 16.58 40.16
C VAL A 664 24.84 17.88 40.01
N LYS A 665 24.85 18.46 38.81
CA LYS A 665 25.38 19.81 38.61
C LYS A 665 24.33 20.82 39.06
N ALA A 666 24.44 21.32 40.29
CA ALA A 666 23.58 22.38 40.83
C ALA A 666 24.41 23.54 41.37
N GLN A 667 24.00 24.78 41.09
CA GLN A 667 24.49 25.97 41.80
C GLN A 667 23.88 26.00 43.21
N SER A 668 24.58 26.61 44.16
CA SER A 668 24.33 26.47 45.61
C SER A 668 22.85 26.59 46.00
N ILE A 669 22.26 25.46 46.36
CA ILE A 669 20.93 25.35 46.96
C ILE A 669 21.03 25.88 48.41
N GLN A 670 20.33 26.97 48.73
CA GLN A 670 20.09 27.41 50.11
C GLN A 670 19.06 26.47 50.78
N ASP A 671 18.56 26.79 51.97
CA ASP A 671 17.63 25.91 52.72
C ASP A 671 16.31 25.62 51.98
N THR A 672 15.99 26.46 50.99
CA THR A 672 14.96 26.29 49.97
C THR A 672 15.57 26.40 48.59
N TYR A 673 15.13 25.57 47.64
CA TYR A 673 15.56 25.67 46.23
C TYR A 673 14.43 25.49 45.25
N ILE A 674 14.41 26.36 44.25
CA ILE A 674 13.50 26.31 43.13
C ILE A 674 14.13 25.40 42.06
N LEU A 675 13.50 24.26 41.82
CA LEU A 675 13.93 23.22 40.89
C LEU A 675 14.07 23.76 39.44
N ASP A 676 15.25 23.58 38.84
CA ASP A 676 15.44 23.68 37.39
C ASP A 676 15.16 22.31 36.74
N SER A 677 14.72 22.32 35.48
CA SER A 677 14.34 21.17 34.67
C SER A 677 15.40 20.04 34.59
N SER A 678 16.68 20.38 34.74
CA SER A 678 17.81 19.45 34.76
C SER A 678 17.78 18.46 35.94
N VAL A 679 17.10 18.81 37.03
CA VAL A 679 17.06 18.03 38.27
C VAL A 679 16.22 16.74 38.07
N PHE A 680 15.09 16.82 37.37
CA PHE A 680 14.28 15.63 37.03
C PHE A 680 15.00 14.65 36.10
N GLU A 681 15.93 15.15 35.27
CA GLU A 681 16.78 14.32 34.42
C GLU A 681 17.68 13.43 35.28
N TYR A 682 18.30 13.96 36.33
CA TYR A 682 19.17 13.18 37.23
C TYR A 682 18.40 12.13 38.06
N ILE A 683 17.18 12.44 38.51
CA ILE A 683 16.25 11.47 39.15
C ILE A 683 15.97 10.32 38.20
N ALA A 684 15.55 10.64 36.96
CA ALA A 684 15.25 9.62 35.97
C ALA A 684 16.50 8.77 35.64
N MET A 685 17.69 9.39 35.54
CA MET A 685 18.94 8.70 35.28
C MET A 685 19.31 7.68 36.36
N ILE A 686 19.12 8.00 37.65
CA ILE A 686 19.49 7.06 38.74
C ILE A 686 18.48 5.92 38.87
N GLU A 687 17.17 6.20 38.74
CA GLU A 687 16.13 5.18 38.71
C GLU A 687 16.37 4.19 37.57
N ASN A 688 16.72 4.71 36.38
CA ASN A 688 17.09 3.91 35.22
C ASN A 688 18.29 3.01 35.49
N ARG A 689 19.37 3.57 36.05
CA ARG A 689 20.61 2.83 36.32
C ARG A 689 20.39 1.63 37.25
N ILE A 690 19.47 1.75 38.20
CA ILE A 690 19.23 0.72 39.22
C ILE A 690 18.18 -0.27 38.75
N LYS A 691 17.04 0.18 38.23
CA LYS A 691 15.97 -0.71 37.74
C LYS A 691 16.40 -1.51 36.50
N TYR A 692 17.40 -1.05 35.73
CA TYR A 692 17.98 -1.84 34.63
C TYR A 692 18.88 -2.99 35.11
N ASN A 693 19.71 -2.74 36.13
CA ASN A 693 20.64 -3.75 36.63
C ASN A 693 19.94 -4.90 37.38
N THR A 694 18.71 -4.69 37.87
CA THR A 694 17.88 -5.73 38.49
C THR A 694 17.16 -6.59 37.43
N VAL A 695 16.69 -6.02 36.33
CA VAL A 695 15.95 -6.77 35.28
C VAL A 695 16.83 -7.77 34.51
N ASN A 696 18.15 -7.55 34.46
CA ASN A 696 19.09 -8.45 33.77
C ASN A 696 19.71 -9.56 34.65
N LYS A 697 19.28 -9.74 35.91
CA LYS A 697 19.78 -10.84 36.77
C LYS A 697 18.80 -12.01 36.97
N ASP A 698 17.50 -11.82 36.74
CA ASP A 698 16.48 -12.85 36.97
C ASP A 698 15.82 -13.35 35.68
N GLN A 699 16.62 -13.85 34.73
CA GLN A 699 16.07 -14.64 33.62
C GLN A 699 16.86 -15.94 33.41
N SER A 700 16.51 -16.98 34.18
CA SER A 700 16.38 -18.36 33.67
C SER A 700 16.01 -19.35 34.78
N SER A 701 14.72 -19.52 35.06
CA SER A 701 14.19 -20.80 35.55
C SER A 701 12.68 -20.87 35.32
N LEU A 702 12.23 -22.00 34.78
CA LEU A 702 10.84 -22.33 34.49
C LEU A 702 10.59 -23.71 35.12
N THR A 703 9.69 -23.81 36.10
CA THR A 703 9.34 -25.07 36.77
C THR A 703 8.03 -25.61 36.20
N ILE A 704 8.01 -26.88 35.78
CA ILE A 704 6.88 -27.50 35.07
C ILE A 704 6.32 -28.66 35.91
N TYR A 705 5.00 -28.72 36.05
CA TYR A 705 4.29 -29.81 36.73
C TYR A 705 3.81 -30.86 35.71
N THR A 706 3.77 -32.14 36.10
CA THR A 706 3.43 -33.29 35.23
C THR A 706 2.01 -33.27 34.64
N ASN A 707 1.12 -32.39 35.12
CA ASN A 707 -0.24 -32.21 34.58
C ASN A 707 -0.37 -31.05 33.58
N GLY A 708 0.74 -30.41 33.18
CA GLY A 708 0.76 -29.32 32.20
C GLY A 708 0.37 -27.93 32.74
N SER A 709 0.24 -27.76 34.07
CA SER A 709 -0.01 -26.45 34.69
C SER A 709 1.29 -25.74 35.08
N PHE A 710 1.29 -24.40 35.05
CA PHE A 710 2.40 -23.54 35.50
C PHE A 710 1.92 -22.70 36.69
N LYS A 711 2.74 -22.58 37.76
CA LYS A 711 2.54 -21.60 38.83
C LYS A 711 3.80 -20.75 38.99
N ARG A 712 3.65 -19.43 39.08
CA ARG A 712 4.72 -18.48 39.42
C ARG A 712 4.29 -17.61 40.60
N HIS A 713 5.22 -17.38 41.53
CA HIS A 713 5.06 -16.38 42.60
C HIS A 713 5.39 -14.98 42.06
N SER A 714 4.38 -14.24 41.59
CA SER A 714 4.25 -12.76 41.69
C SER A 714 3.10 -12.27 40.80
N ASP A 715 2.27 -11.39 41.35
CA ASP A 715 0.97 -10.96 40.81
C ASP A 715 1.05 -10.19 39.48
N THR A 716 0.42 -10.75 38.44
CA THR A 716 -0.65 -10.08 37.65
C THR A 716 -1.31 -11.11 36.72
N SER A 717 -2.56 -11.43 37.10
CA SER A 717 -3.61 -12.23 36.44
C SER A 717 -3.41 -13.74 36.19
N VAL A 718 -4.35 -14.50 36.75
CA VAL A 718 -4.77 -15.82 36.26
C VAL A 718 -6.03 -15.62 35.42
N MET A 719 -6.11 -16.28 34.27
CA MET A 719 -7.38 -16.73 33.70
C MET A 719 -7.18 -18.19 33.27
N MET A 720 -7.92 -19.10 33.93
CA MET A 720 -8.06 -20.48 33.48
C MET A 720 -9.01 -20.52 32.28
N GLY A 721 -8.67 -21.34 31.30
CA GLY A 721 -9.45 -21.54 30.08
C GLY A 721 -8.79 -20.92 28.86
N SER A 722 -7.84 -21.66 28.28
CA SER A 722 -7.21 -21.46 26.96
C SER A 722 -6.67 -20.07 26.64
N VAL A 723 -5.34 -19.87 26.62
CA VAL A 723 -4.61 -18.89 25.78
C VAL A 723 -3.09 -18.92 26.07
N PHE A 724 -2.27 -18.89 25.02
CA PHE A 724 -0.82 -18.64 25.08
C PHE A 724 -0.49 -17.18 25.45
N LYS A 725 0.63 -16.92 26.14
CA LYS A 725 1.32 -15.62 26.07
C LYS A 725 2.86 -15.74 26.12
N ILE A 726 3.50 -15.09 25.16
CA ILE A 726 4.94 -15.06 24.83
C ILE A 726 5.59 -13.77 25.40
N ILE A 727 6.88 -13.81 25.80
CA ILE A 727 7.80 -12.65 25.68
C ILE A 727 9.21 -13.14 25.24
N GLU A 728 9.75 -12.49 24.19
CA GLU A 728 10.94 -12.76 23.34
C GLU A 728 12.31 -13.01 24.06
N THR A 729 13.31 -13.70 23.46
CA THR A 729 14.10 -13.23 22.29
C THR A 729 14.74 -14.29 21.36
N ASN A 730 14.80 -13.86 20.10
CA ASN A 730 15.74 -14.15 19.01
C ASN A 730 15.63 -15.44 18.18
N SER A 731 15.37 -15.14 16.89
CA SER A 731 15.55 -15.86 15.62
C SER A 731 14.72 -17.13 15.36
N ILE A 732 13.70 -16.90 14.50
CA ILE A 732 13.11 -17.78 13.48
C ILE A 732 12.01 -18.78 13.92
N PHE A 733 10.91 -18.71 13.14
CA PHE A 733 9.75 -19.59 12.95
C PHE A 733 8.43 -19.25 13.67
N GLN A 734 7.35 -19.20 12.87
CA GLN A 734 5.98 -18.74 13.16
C GLN A 734 4.98 -19.92 13.23
N CYS A 735 3.90 -19.78 14.01
CA CYS A 735 2.53 -20.21 13.64
C CYS A 735 1.50 -19.65 14.65
N GLN A 736 0.35 -19.15 14.18
CA GLN A 736 -0.86 -18.97 15.00
C GLN A 736 -2.08 -19.49 14.24
N ILE A 737 -2.84 -20.39 14.87
CA ILE A 737 -4.22 -20.74 14.53
C ILE A 737 -5.10 -19.96 15.50
N GLN A 738 -6.10 -19.28 14.94
CA GLN A 738 -7.14 -18.57 15.66
C GLN A 738 -8.33 -19.52 15.76
N GLU A 739 -8.78 -19.89 16.95
CA GLU A 739 -10.06 -20.61 17.09
C GLU A 739 -11.02 -20.04 18.14
N ASN A 740 -12.26 -20.16 17.70
CA ASN A 740 -13.56 -19.71 18.17
C ASN A 740 -13.99 -20.53 19.41
N PRO A 741 -14.82 -20.04 20.34
CA PRO A 741 -15.18 -20.74 21.58
C PRO A 741 -16.10 -21.97 21.42
N LEU A 742 -16.27 -22.46 20.20
CA LEU A 742 -17.20 -23.53 19.87
C LEU A 742 -16.49 -24.46 18.90
N ILE A 743 -15.83 -25.52 19.40
CA ILE A 743 -15.57 -26.85 18.79
C ILE A 743 -14.28 -27.50 19.37
N LEU A 744 -14.49 -28.65 20.04
CA LEU A 744 -13.64 -29.86 20.21
C LEU A 744 -12.29 -29.84 20.99
N LYS A 745 -12.14 -30.90 21.81
CA LYS A 745 -10.95 -31.33 22.57
C LYS A 745 -9.67 -31.34 21.69
N LEU A 746 -8.77 -30.39 21.91
CA LEU A 746 -7.42 -30.39 21.34
C LEU A 746 -6.59 -31.58 21.85
N GLN A 747 -5.94 -32.32 20.94
CA GLN A 747 -4.99 -33.38 21.30
C GLN A 747 -3.69 -32.77 21.87
N TYR A 748 -3.40 -33.05 23.15
CA TYR A 748 -2.23 -32.54 23.90
C TYR A 748 -0.86 -32.97 23.32
N SER A 749 -0.85 -33.90 22.36
CA SER A 749 0.35 -34.47 21.75
C SER A 749 1.20 -33.47 20.94
N ILE A 750 0.55 -32.56 20.22
CA ILE A 750 1.22 -31.54 19.39
C ILE A 750 1.97 -30.53 20.27
N LEU A 751 1.41 -30.19 21.43
CA LEU A 751 2.04 -29.29 22.40
C LEU A 751 3.33 -29.89 22.97
N TRP A 752 3.34 -31.16 23.33
CA TRP A 752 4.54 -31.86 23.84
C TRP A 752 5.64 -31.96 22.79
N ILE A 753 5.31 -32.24 21.52
CA ILE A 753 6.28 -32.30 20.42
C ILE A 753 6.96 -30.94 20.21
N LEU A 754 6.19 -29.84 20.23
CA LEU A 754 6.72 -28.49 20.12
C LEU A 754 7.60 -28.12 21.32
N PHE A 755 7.21 -28.50 22.54
CA PHE A 755 7.99 -28.27 23.76
C PHE A 755 9.34 -29.00 23.74
N ILE A 756 9.37 -30.27 23.33
CA ILE A 756 10.59 -31.08 23.24
C ILE A 756 11.55 -30.50 22.18
N LYS A 757 11.02 -30.07 21.03
CA LYS A 757 11.82 -29.38 20.01
C LYS A 757 12.43 -28.09 20.54
N LEU A 758 11.69 -27.32 21.33
CA LEU A 758 12.18 -26.09 21.97
C LEU A 758 13.29 -26.36 23.00
N ILE A 759 13.12 -27.36 23.87
CA ILE A 759 14.13 -27.76 24.87
C ILE A 759 15.44 -28.16 24.18
N ARG A 760 15.36 -28.99 23.14
CA ARG A 760 16.53 -29.40 22.35
C ARG A 760 17.16 -28.26 21.56
N PHE A 761 16.36 -27.40 20.94
CA PHE A 761 16.88 -26.31 20.09
C PHE A 761 17.50 -25.16 20.90
N LYS A 762 17.04 -24.95 22.13
CA LYS A 762 17.54 -23.89 23.03
C LYS A 762 18.41 -24.42 24.19
N ASN A 763 18.73 -25.71 24.21
CA ASN A 763 19.55 -26.37 25.25
C ASN A 763 19.08 -26.04 26.69
N LEU A 764 17.77 -26.14 26.92
CA LEU A 764 17.17 -25.79 28.22
C LEU A 764 17.40 -26.92 29.24
N ILE A 765 17.81 -26.57 30.46
CA ILE A 765 17.86 -27.50 31.60
C ILE A 765 16.45 -27.60 32.19
N VAL A 766 15.91 -28.82 32.29
CA VAL A 766 14.54 -29.07 32.72
C VAL A 766 14.53 -29.85 34.03
N THR A 767 13.87 -29.31 35.04
CA THR A 767 13.59 -29.99 36.32
C THR A 767 12.13 -30.46 36.34
N LEU A 768 11.91 -31.76 36.52
CA LEU A 768 10.58 -32.36 36.58
C LEU A 768 10.12 -32.53 38.02
N GLN A 769 8.85 -32.18 38.28
CA GLN A 769 8.22 -32.37 39.59
C GLN A 769 6.92 -33.16 39.45
N LYS A 770 6.89 -34.31 40.11
CA LYS A 770 5.73 -35.21 40.14
C LYS A 770 4.58 -34.61 40.95
N VAL A 771 3.40 -34.51 40.36
CA VAL A 771 2.14 -34.15 41.04
C VAL A 771 1.36 -35.43 41.38
N LYS A 772 0.65 -35.44 42.52
CA LYS A 772 -0.15 -36.59 42.99
C LYS A 772 -1.37 -36.80 42.06
N ALA A 773 -1.60 -38.03 41.60
CA ALA A 773 -2.82 -38.36 40.87
C ALA A 773 -4.05 -38.19 41.78
N HIS A 774 -5.13 -37.60 41.24
CA HIS A 774 -6.44 -37.53 41.88
C HIS A 774 -7.25 -38.72 41.39
N ASP A 775 -7.15 -39.86 42.09
CA ASP A 775 -8.14 -40.92 42.26
C ASP A 775 -7.43 -42.24 42.62
N SER A 776 -7.90 -42.88 43.69
CA SER A 776 -7.32 -44.08 44.28
C SER A 776 -7.74 -45.34 43.51
N ASP A 777 -7.33 -45.42 42.24
CA ASP A 777 -7.34 -46.66 41.46
C ASP A 777 -5.90 -47.24 41.43
N ASP A 778 -5.79 -48.56 41.40
CA ASP A 778 -4.51 -49.27 41.44
C ASP A 778 -3.61 -48.92 40.26
N HIS A 779 -4.21 -48.64 39.09
CA HIS A 779 -3.48 -48.14 37.93
C HIS A 779 -2.87 -46.75 38.17
N SER A 780 -3.60 -45.84 38.81
CA SER A 780 -3.10 -44.50 39.17
C SER A 780 -1.96 -44.57 40.18
N ASN A 781 -1.97 -45.54 41.10
CA ASN A 781 -0.89 -45.76 42.07
C ASN A 781 0.38 -46.29 41.40
N VAL A 782 0.26 -47.20 40.43
CA VAL A 782 1.40 -47.73 39.64
C VAL A 782 2.03 -46.60 38.82
N VAL A 783 1.20 -45.79 38.16
CA VAL A 783 1.59 -44.58 37.43
C VAL A 783 2.35 -43.60 38.34
N ASP A 784 1.82 -43.33 39.53
CA ASP A 784 2.41 -42.42 40.50
C ASP A 784 3.78 -42.90 41.00
N LYS A 785 3.98 -44.21 41.11
CA LYS A 785 5.26 -44.84 41.49
C LYS A 785 6.28 -44.70 40.36
N LEU A 786 5.90 -45.01 39.12
CA LEU A 786 6.77 -44.91 37.94
C LEU A 786 7.20 -43.46 37.67
N ALA A 787 6.30 -42.49 37.82
CA ALA A 787 6.62 -41.07 37.67
C ALA A 787 7.61 -40.56 38.72
N LYS A 788 7.55 -41.09 39.95
CA LYS A 788 8.53 -40.80 41.01
C LYS A 788 9.91 -41.37 40.70
N GLU A 789 9.99 -42.61 40.22
CA GLU A 789 11.25 -43.24 39.79
C GLU A 789 11.84 -42.58 38.54
N ALA A 790 11.01 -42.04 37.65
CA ALA A 790 11.46 -41.31 36.48
C ALA A 790 12.14 -39.97 36.82
N CYS A 791 11.69 -39.29 37.89
CA CYS A 791 12.27 -38.02 38.34
C CYS A 791 13.71 -38.15 38.89
N SER A 792 14.15 -39.36 39.27
CA SER A 792 15.51 -39.62 39.76
C SER A 792 16.48 -40.12 38.70
N LYS A 793 16.04 -40.28 37.43
CA LYS A 793 16.92 -40.70 36.32
C LYS A 793 17.54 -39.49 35.64
N GLU A 794 18.82 -39.60 35.28
CA GLU A 794 19.58 -38.52 34.62
C GLU A 794 19.15 -38.26 33.16
N CYS A 795 18.45 -39.20 32.53
CA CYS A 795 17.98 -39.07 31.14
C CYS A 795 16.58 -39.66 30.95
N LEU A 796 15.71 -38.90 30.29
CA LEU A 796 14.36 -39.30 29.91
C LEU A 796 14.26 -39.44 28.40
N VAL A 797 13.78 -40.59 27.94
CA VAL A 797 13.57 -40.89 26.52
C VAL A 797 12.07 -40.90 26.26
N ILE A 798 11.61 -39.97 25.43
CA ILE A 798 10.19 -39.86 25.06
C ILE A 798 10.02 -40.44 23.66
N ASP A 799 9.28 -41.54 23.53
CA ASP A 799 8.96 -42.13 22.24
C ASP A 799 7.81 -41.36 21.57
N SER A 800 8.12 -40.75 20.43
CA SER A 800 7.17 -40.01 19.60
C SER A 800 5.94 -40.81 19.15
N LYS A 801 6.01 -42.15 19.10
CA LYS A 801 4.87 -43.00 18.73
C LYS A 801 3.81 -43.08 19.84
N LEU A 802 4.21 -42.98 21.11
CA LEU A 802 3.28 -43.04 22.25
C LEU A 802 2.47 -41.76 22.43
N LEU A 803 3.00 -40.61 21.97
CA LEU A 803 2.29 -39.33 22.00
C LEU A 803 1.07 -39.29 21.08
N ALA A 804 0.94 -40.20 20.10
CA ALA A 804 -0.19 -40.25 19.17
C ALA A 804 -1.43 -40.99 19.74
N TYR A 805 -1.31 -41.66 20.90
CA TYR A 805 -2.42 -42.38 21.52
C TYR A 805 -3.30 -41.45 22.38
N ASN A 806 -4.61 -41.58 22.21
CA ASN A 806 -5.59 -40.51 22.36
C ASN A 806 -6.17 -40.33 23.78
N GLY A 807 -5.33 -40.36 24.80
CA GLY A 807 -5.77 -40.20 26.18
C GLY A 807 -4.58 -40.22 27.11
N ALA A 808 -4.60 -39.38 28.14
CA ALA A 808 -3.57 -39.20 29.15
C ALA A 808 -2.67 -40.44 29.36
N ILE A 809 -1.36 -40.30 29.13
CA ILE A 809 -0.39 -41.31 29.55
C ILE A 809 0.73 -40.60 30.29
N CYS A 810 1.13 -41.23 31.40
CA CYS A 810 1.94 -40.70 32.48
C CYS A 810 3.44 -40.71 32.26
#